data_AF-A0A239EI12-F1
#
_entry.id   AF-A0A239EI12-F1
#
_cell.length_a   1.000
_cell.length_b   1.000
_cell.length_c   1.000
_cell.angle_alpha   90.00
_cell.angle_beta   90.00
_cell.angle_gamma   90.00
#
_symmetry.space_group_name_H-M   'P 1'
#
loop_
_entity.id
_entity.type
_entity.pdbx_description
1 polymer ?
#
loop_
_entity_poly.entity_id
_entity_poly.type
_entity_poly.pdbx_seq_one_letter_code
_entity_poly.pdbx_strand_id
1 'polypeptide(L)'
;MLPVALGLALLGVGGVVGPSVIGASSADDPGNFELTALPQDVPDQGLVYAGLKPAAADRLCAGSYLLFDETCTAGPDPAPTGLNVRTDVSPVTTATRLPGTVSTMQPVIVPSDAEIARDLGGSALTPAAPALIADPAPGNADFVLGPDGVACDGDGQNGKRVQPLYLYAAGTTTRYNEYVDSFRTWAAGVDAIFDASAGETGGSRHVRYVTTPECAVSVSEVELPAGSLDSFAATVKALGNLGYNRADRKYLLFSDANVYCGIGTYVDDKRAGRTNRNNAGPSYARVDSGCWSSAMAARELTRILGAVLNGAPNGTGAGGCLDDYDLLCGRDRSGKEVRSVCPKSHEVRLDCGHDDYFNTNPRPGSYLDTHWNVALSDFLLRSDGGDDIPDVPGAVPGVRPSAPATSTPARPDPSPSTAAPTSAPTAGPSASPSTSSPLPGVSTGPVDGLETEPAAFHAGSGNQGSGDQDSGAPVPGAGQAALEIRDATSMSVRLNWSAASDDAKYEVSVDGEPVATTKATRALLIGLKPDTTYRVEIKSKTLDYHATGSARTAPAARPVQNSWFVLTNSLTGGAADLYAARAADGTPATLGPADGGNQQQWQLVPAADSGSYTLVSRASGKCLMPLGGAPVAGAPLVQGDCQSPGTSWRLQASAFGFTLRSETGDLTVGVGGQRFGWHRVLALEPDTGQRHQSWTAVPS
;
A
#
# COMPACT_ATOMS: atom_id res chain seq x y z
N MET A 1 -73.00 0.51 1.75
CA MET A 1 -72.94 0.96 0.33
C MET A 1 -71.58 1.63 0.10
N LEU A 2 -71.17 1.78 -1.17
CA LEU A 2 -69.90 2.42 -1.55
C LEU A 2 -70.04 3.98 -1.56
N PRO A 3 -69.01 4.79 -1.89
CA PRO A 3 -68.28 5.56 -0.88
C PRO A 3 -68.34 7.08 -1.10
N VAL A 4 -67.59 7.83 -0.30
CA VAL A 4 -67.10 9.19 -0.67
C VAL A 4 -65.57 9.14 -0.72
N ALA A 5 -64.99 9.71 -1.76
CA ALA A 5 -63.55 9.62 -2.02
C ALA A 5 -62.74 10.64 -1.19
N LEU A 6 -61.57 10.22 -0.73
CA LEU A 6 -60.49 11.11 -0.32
C LEU A 6 -59.32 10.91 -1.29
N GLY A 7 -58.87 11.98 -1.93
CA GLY A 7 -57.85 11.90 -2.97
C GLY A 7 -56.47 11.60 -2.39
N LEU A 8 -55.96 10.40 -2.64
CA LEU A 8 -54.54 10.08 -2.43
C LEU A 8 -53.69 10.86 -3.43
N ALA A 9 -53.16 12.00 -3.00
CA ALA A 9 -52.05 12.67 -3.67
C ALA A 9 -50.81 11.80 -3.54
N LEU A 10 -50.62 10.88 -4.49
CA LEU A 10 -49.39 10.11 -4.65
C LEU A 10 -48.25 11.09 -4.95
N LEU A 11 -47.47 11.43 -3.93
CA LEU A 11 -46.14 12.03 -4.08
C LEU A 11 -45.19 10.96 -4.65
N GLY A 12 -45.38 10.64 -5.93
CA GLY A 12 -44.37 9.93 -6.70
C GLY A 12 -43.13 10.81 -6.79
N VAL A 13 -42.05 10.38 -6.13
CA VAL A 13 -40.72 11.02 -6.26
C VAL A 13 -40.18 10.69 -7.65
N GLY A 14 -40.70 11.38 -8.65
CA GLY A 14 -40.26 11.31 -10.03
C GLY A 14 -38.89 11.97 -10.16
N GLY A 15 -37.83 11.19 -9.96
CA GLY A 15 -36.47 11.57 -10.30
C GLY A 15 -36.31 11.69 -11.82
N VAL A 16 -36.78 12.81 -12.38
CA VAL A 16 -36.62 13.13 -13.80
C VAL A 16 -35.19 13.61 -14.02
N VAL A 17 -34.25 12.65 -14.05
CA VAL A 17 -32.89 12.88 -14.53
C VAL A 17 -32.99 13.31 -15.99
N GLY A 18 -32.47 14.50 -16.32
CA GLY A 18 -32.40 14.95 -17.71
C GLY A 18 -31.57 13.94 -18.52
N PRO A 19 -32.09 13.38 -19.62
CA PRO A 19 -31.45 12.23 -20.25
C PRO A 19 -30.10 12.60 -20.85
N SER A 20 -29.06 11.83 -20.51
CA SER A 20 -28.01 11.56 -21.50
C SER A 20 -28.72 11.03 -22.75
N VAL A 21 -28.47 11.65 -23.90
CA VAL A 21 -28.93 11.10 -25.16
C VAL A 21 -28.11 9.83 -25.41
N ILE A 22 -28.76 8.70 -25.16
CA ILE A 22 -28.26 7.38 -25.53
C ILE A 22 -28.25 7.33 -27.06
N GLY A 23 -27.05 7.17 -27.63
CA GLY A 23 -26.84 7.04 -29.07
C GLY A 23 -27.27 5.67 -29.59
N ALA A 24 -26.91 5.37 -30.83
CA ALA A 24 -27.18 4.05 -31.40
C ALA A 24 -26.40 2.97 -30.62
N SER A 25 -27.07 1.89 -30.26
CA SER A 25 -26.42 0.65 -29.84
C SER A 25 -25.77 -0.05 -31.03
N SER A 26 -24.75 -0.87 -30.77
CA SER A 26 -24.38 -1.91 -31.74
C SER A 26 -25.57 -2.85 -31.97
N ALA A 27 -25.78 -3.27 -33.23
CA ALA A 27 -26.76 -4.31 -33.54
C ALA A 27 -26.31 -5.69 -33.04
N ASP A 28 -25.00 -5.88 -32.85
CA ASP A 28 -24.37 -7.13 -32.42
C ASP A 28 -24.07 -7.17 -30.90
N ASP A 29 -24.18 -6.03 -30.19
CA ASP A 29 -24.05 -5.95 -28.72
C ASP A 29 -25.07 -4.94 -28.15
N PRO A 30 -26.26 -5.39 -27.71
CA PRO A 30 -27.30 -4.55 -27.11
C PRO A 30 -27.03 -4.17 -25.63
N GLY A 31 -25.83 -4.46 -25.11
CA GLY A 31 -25.30 -3.82 -23.90
C GLY A 31 -24.45 -2.58 -24.20
N ASN A 32 -23.99 -2.41 -25.45
CA ASN A 32 -22.99 -1.41 -25.81
C ASN A 32 -23.62 -0.19 -26.51
N PHE A 33 -23.82 0.89 -25.74
CA PHE A 33 -24.43 2.15 -26.19
C PHE A 33 -23.44 3.32 -26.12
N GLU A 34 -23.55 4.26 -27.07
CA GLU A 34 -22.87 5.55 -26.97
C GLU A 34 -23.59 6.49 -25.98
N LEU A 35 -22.83 7.24 -25.18
CA LEU A 35 -23.34 8.45 -24.51
C LEU A 35 -22.91 9.66 -25.34
N THR A 36 -23.85 10.46 -25.88
CA THR A 36 -23.47 11.65 -26.67
C THR A 36 -23.35 12.92 -25.82
N ALA A 37 -23.74 12.87 -24.55
CA ALA A 37 -23.69 14.00 -23.62
C ALA A 37 -23.70 13.53 -22.15
N LEU A 38 -23.13 14.34 -21.25
CA LEU A 38 -23.36 14.22 -19.80
C LEU A 38 -24.80 14.65 -19.46
N PRO A 39 -25.43 14.09 -18.41
CA PRO A 39 -26.64 14.66 -17.82
C PRO A 39 -26.39 16.05 -17.24
N GLN A 40 -27.47 16.76 -16.88
CA GLN A 40 -27.35 17.90 -15.97
C GLN A 40 -27.11 17.41 -14.54
N ASP A 41 -26.24 18.11 -13.81
CA ASP A 41 -26.01 17.84 -12.39
C ASP A 41 -27.29 18.01 -11.58
N VAL A 42 -27.53 17.10 -10.63
CA VAL A 42 -28.56 17.21 -9.59
C VAL A 42 -27.88 17.05 -8.23
N PRO A 43 -27.17 18.10 -7.73
CA PRO A 43 -26.27 17.96 -6.58
C PRO A 43 -26.94 17.53 -5.28
N ASP A 44 -28.22 17.84 -5.09
CA ASP A 44 -28.98 17.45 -3.89
C ASP A 44 -29.40 15.97 -3.88
N GLN A 45 -29.20 15.24 -4.99
CA GLN A 45 -29.36 13.79 -5.10
C GLN A 45 -28.02 13.04 -5.17
N GLY A 46 -26.88 13.75 -5.15
CA GLY A 46 -25.54 13.20 -5.28
C GLY A 46 -25.02 13.11 -6.72
N LEU A 47 -25.80 13.59 -7.71
CA LEU A 47 -25.53 13.38 -9.12
C LEU A 47 -24.70 14.53 -9.71
N VAL A 48 -23.37 14.46 -9.59
CA VAL A 48 -22.45 15.50 -10.11
C VAL A 48 -21.45 14.92 -11.13
N TYR A 49 -21.66 15.22 -12.40
CA TYR A 49 -20.88 14.73 -13.55
C TYR A 49 -19.67 15.62 -13.90
N ALA A 50 -19.44 16.70 -13.13
CA ALA A 50 -18.32 17.62 -13.32
C ALA A 50 -16.97 16.89 -13.45
N GLY A 51 -16.21 17.23 -14.49
CA GLY A 51 -14.89 16.65 -14.78
C GLY A 51 -14.90 15.28 -15.47
N LEU A 52 -16.05 14.62 -15.59
CA LEU A 52 -16.21 13.41 -16.41
C LEU A 52 -16.29 13.75 -17.91
N LYS A 53 -16.16 12.75 -18.77
CA LYS A 53 -16.44 12.83 -20.21
C LYS A 53 -17.31 11.64 -20.63
N PRO A 54 -18.29 11.80 -21.55
CA PRO A 54 -19.01 10.66 -22.09
C PRO A 54 -18.12 9.82 -23.01
N ALA A 55 -18.39 8.51 -23.13
CA ALA A 55 -17.63 7.60 -23.98
C ALA A 55 -18.38 7.20 -25.27
N ALA A 56 -17.62 7.05 -26.36
CA ALA A 56 -18.08 6.50 -27.62
C ALA A 56 -18.16 4.96 -27.59
N ALA A 57 -19.03 4.37 -28.42
CA ALA A 57 -19.37 2.94 -28.41
C ALA A 57 -18.21 1.97 -28.77
N ASP A 58 -17.10 2.47 -29.33
CA ASP A 58 -15.91 1.70 -29.69
C ASP A 58 -14.77 1.79 -28.65
N ARG A 59 -15.03 2.40 -27.49
CA ARG A 59 -14.04 2.66 -26.42
C ARG A 59 -14.23 1.74 -25.22
N LEU A 60 -13.16 1.52 -24.47
CA LEU A 60 -13.09 0.72 -23.24
C LEU A 60 -14.07 1.14 -22.11
N CYS A 61 -14.73 2.29 -22.25
CA CYS A 61 -15.69 2.83 -21.28
C CYS A 61 -17.09 3.04 -21.87
N ALA A 62 -17.42 2.42 -23.00
CA ALA A 62 -18.73 2.53 -23.62
C ALA A 62 -19.88 2.14 -22.67
N GLY A 63 -21.07 2.73 -22.87
CA GLY A 63 -22.17 2.75 -21.89
C GLY A 63 -21.95 3.67 -20.68
N SER A 64 -20.71 4.13 -20.46
CA SER A 64 -20.23 4.78 -19.23
C SER A 64 -19.39 6.04 -19.53
N TYR A 65 -18.80 6.62 -18.48
CA TYR A 65 -18.00 7.84 -18.56
C TYR A 65 -16.51 7.55 -18.45
N LEU A 66 -15.70 8.33 -19.16
CA LEU A 66 -14.24 8.41 -19.03
C LEU A 66 -13.89 9.38 -17.89
N LEU A 67 -13.05 8.93 -16.96
CA LEU A 67 -12.42 9.76 -15.93
C LEU A 67 -11.03 10.23 -16.38
N PHE A 68 -10.22 9.29 -16.85
CA PHE A 68 -8.92 9.48 -17.48
C PHE A 68 -8.77 8.50 -18.66
N ASP A 69 -7.66 8.53 -19.39
CA ASP A 69 -7.41 7.56 -20.45
C ASP A 69 -7.44 6.12 -19.90
N GLU A 70 -8.17 5.25 -20.59
CA GLU A 70 -8.49 3.86 -20.20
C GLU A 70 -9.15 3.64 -18.81
N THR A 71 -9.53 4.71 -18.10
CA THR A 71 -10.17 4.62 -16.76
C THR A 71 -11.64 5.07 -16.81
N CYS A 72 -12.55 4.15 -16.51
CA CYS A 72 -13.99 4.35 -16.64
C CYS A 72 -14.66 4.63 -15.30
N THR A 73 -15.87 5.18 -15.32
CA THR A 73 -16.79 5.19 -14.19
C THR A 73 -18.23 5.05 -14.68
N ALA A 74 -19.06 4.33 -13.91
CA ALA A 74 -20.50 4.25 -14.13
C ALA A 74 -21.20 5.62 -13.92
N GLY A 75 -20.49 6.60 -13.36
CA GLY A 75 -21.05 7.87 -12.89
C GLY A 75 -21.50 7.78 -11.43
N PRO A 76 -22.07 8.87 -10.89
CA PRO A 76 -22.51 8.93 -9.51
C PRO A 76 -23.84 8.21 -9.26
N ASP A 77 -23.96 7.63 -8.08
CA ASP A 77 -25.19 7.02 -7.58
C ASP A 77 -26.18 8.07 -7.04
N PRO A 78 -27.49 7.88 -7.30
CA PRO A 78 -28.52 8.62 -6.57
C PRO A 78 -28.54 8.16 -5.10
N ALA A 79 -28.85 9.07 -4.19
CA ALA A 79 -28.95 8.75 -2.76
C ALA A 79 -29.96 7.61 -2.48
N PRO A 80 -29.54 6.53 -1.77
CA PRO A 80 -30.46 5.46 -1.35
C PRO A 80 -31.58 5.96 -0.43
N THR A 81 -32.68 5.22 -0.37
CA THR A 81 -33.82 5.56 0.51
C THR A 81 -33.38 5.56 1.97
N GLY A 82 -33.44 6.72 2.63
CA GLY A 82 -33.04 6.90 4.02
C GLY A 82 -31.67 7.57 4.21
N LEU A 83 -30.87 7.72 3.15
CA LEU A 83 -29.64 8.52 3.15
C LEU A 83 -29.87 9.86 2.42
N ASN A 84 -28.99 10.84 2.65
CA ASN A 84 -29.10 12.14 2.02
C ASN A 84 -27.73 12.81 1.93
N VAL A 85 -27.26 13.09 0.71
CA VAL A 85 -25.91 13.63 0.44
C VAL A 85 -25.62 15.03 1.02
N ARG A 86 -26.60 15.66 1.71
CA ARG A 86 -26.48 16.95 2.40
C ARG A 86 -26.61 16.85 3.91
N THR A 87 -26.88 15.66 4.46
CA THR A 87 -27.15 15.44 5.89
C THR A 87 -26.20 14.37 6.41
N ASP A 88 -25.10 14.80 7.05
CA ASP A 88 -24.04 13.91 7.52
C ASP A 88 -24.57 12.75 8.38
N VAL A 89 -24.09 11.53 8.09
CA VAL A 89 -24.32 10.35 8.91
C VAL A 89 -23.59 10.53 10.23
N SER A 90 -24.29 10.36 11.36
CA SER A 90 -23.67 10.44 12.70
C SER A 90 -22.72 9.27 12.98
N PRO A 91 -21.73 9.41 13.87
CA PRO A 91 -20.83 8.31 14.23
C PRO A 91 -21.61 7.12 14.78
N VAL A 92 -21.25 5.91 14.33
CA VAL A 92 -21.80 4.64 14.87
C VAL A 92 -21.01 4.14 16.08
N THR A 93 -19.86 4.75 16.36
CA THR A 93 -19.00 4.50 17.52
C THR A 93 -18.93 5.73 18.43
N THR A 94 -18.44 5.56 19.66
CA THR A 94 -18.00 6.71 20.46
C THR A 94 -16.75 7.32 19.80
N ALA A 95 -16.61 8.65 19.83
CA ALA A 95 -15.44 9.34 19.32
C ALA A 95 -14.18 8.97 20.12
N THR A 96 -13.16 8.44 19.44
CA THR A 96 -11.91 7.99 20.07
C THR A 96 -10.82 9.03 19.87
N ARG A 97 -10.28 9.56 20.98
CA ARG A 97 -9.08 10.40 20.92
C ARG A 97 -7.83 9.55 20.67
N LEU A 98 -7.63 9.15 19.42
CA LEU A 98 -6.29 8.88 18.93
C LEU A 98 -5.45 10.17 19.07
N PRO A 99 -4.12 10.08 19.24
CA PRO A 99 -3.26 11.25 19.37
C PRO A 99 -3.07 11.96 18.01
N GLY A 100 -4.08 12.73 17.61
CA GLY A 100 -4.08 13.59 16.43
C GLY A 100 -4.59 15.00 16.77
N THR A 101 -3.96 16.01 16.16
CA THR A 101 -4.34 17.44 16.18
C THR A 101 -4.64 18.08 17.56
N VAL A 102 -3.65 18.10 18.44
CA VAL A 102 -3.58 19.11 19.53
C VAL A 102 -2.25 19.86 19.47
N SER A 103 -2.30 21.14 19.06
CA SER A 103 -1.12 22.02 19.14
C SER A 103 -0.98 22.59 20.55
N THR A 104 -0.29 21.84 21.42
CA THR A 104 0.14 22.30 22.75
C THR A 104 1.59 21.91 22.98
N MET A 105 2.39 22.83 23.50
CA MET A 105 3.76 22.56 23.97
C MET A 105 3.72 21.65 25.21
N GLN A 106 3.65 20.33 24.99
CA GLN A 106 4.08 19.34 25.97
C GLN A 106 5.61 19.28 26.00
N PRO A 107 6.24 18.86 27.12
CA PRO A 107 7.65 18.50 27.11
C PRO A 107 7.89 17.36 26.11
N VAL A 108 9.07 17.34 25.49
CA VAL A 108 9.43 16.36 24.46
C VAL A 108 9.58 14.98 25.09
N ILE A 109 8.57 14.14 24.91
CA ILE A 109 8.63 12.72 25.27
C ILE A 109 9.21 11.98 24.06
N VAL A 110 10.46 11.55 24.19
CA VAL A 110 11.05 10.54 23.30
C VAL A 110 10.35 9.21 23.58
N PRO A 111 9.81 8.52 22.56
CA PRO A 111 9.19 7.22 22.74
C PRO A 111 10.22 6.16 23.19
N SER A 112 9.75 5.00 23.63
CA SER A 112 10.63 3.86 23.91
C SER A 112 10.72 2.90 22.73
N ASP A 113 11.82 2.16 22.60
CA ASP A 113 11.92 1.08 21.61
C ASP A 113 10.75 0.09 21.76
N ALA A 114 10.35 -0.22 23.00
CA ALA A 114 9.19 -1.08 23.29
C ALA A 114 7.81 -0.45 23.00
N GLU A 115 7.72 0.87 22.77
CA GLU A 115 6.49 1.52 22.32
C GLU A 115 6.37 1.41 20.80
N ILE A 116 7.44 1.73 20.07
CA ILE A 116 7.48 1.65 18.60
C ILE A 116 7.41 0.20 18.13
N ALA A 117 7.99 -0.74 18.87
CA ALA A 117 7.85 -2.16 18.56
C ALA A 117 6.41 -2.68 18.70
N ARG A 118 5.58 -2.09 19.59
CA ARG A 118 4.17 -2.49 19.74
C ARG A 118 3.32 -2.11 18.54
N ASP A 119 3.65 -1.01 17.86
CA ASP A 119 3.05 -0.64 16.57
C ASP A 119 3.34 -1.65 15.44
N LEU A 120 4.18 -2.66 15.70
CA LEU A 120 4.47 -3.80 14.84
C LEU A 120 3.92 -5.13 15.40
N GLY A 121 3.02 -5.09 16.40
CA GLY A 121 2.59 -6.27 17.15
C GLY A 121 3.68 -6.85 18.07
N GLY A 122 4.82 -6.15 18.20
CA GLY A 122 6.01 -6.62 18.91
C GLY A 122 5.88 -6.55 20.43
N SER A 123 6.20 -7.67 21.08
CA SER A 123 6.30 -7.77 22.54
C SER A 123 7.75 -7.62 23.01
N ALA A 124 7.98 -6.68 23.94
CA ALA A 124 9.24 -6.50 24.65
C ALA A 124 8.98 -6.35 26.15
N LEU A 125 9.68 -7.14 26.98
CA LEU A 125 9.50 -7.14 28.44
C LEU A 125 10.13 -5.93 29.16
N THR A 126 11.05 -5.19 28.53
CA THR A 126 11.57 -3.91 29.05
C THR A 126 11.66 -2.85 27.94
N PRO A 127 11.67 -1.54 28.28
CA PRO A 127 11.65 -0.45 27.30
C PRO A 127 12.75 -0.47 26.23
N ALA A 128 13.89 -1.12 26.52
CA ALA A 128 15.07 -1.17 25.67
C ALA A 128 15.59 -2.61 25.42
N ALA A 129 14.75 -3.63 25.61
CA ALA A 129 15.03 -4.99 25.14
C ALA A 129 14.90 -5.09 23.60
N PRO A 130 15.45 -6.15 22.97
CA PRO A 130 14.91 -6.65 21.70
C PRO A 130 13.39 -6.90 21.83
N ALA A 131 12.67 -6.94 20.70
CA ALA A 131 11.24 -7.24 20.69
C ALA A 131 10.95 -8.46 19.81
N LEU A 132 9.96 -9.27 20.22
CA LEU A 132 9.47 -10.40 19.45
C LEU A 132 8.13 -10.04 18.79
N ILE A 133 8.11 -9.97 17.47
CA ILE A 133 6.89 -9.94 16.67
C ILE A 133 6.53 -11.39 16.37
N ALA A 134 5.43 -11.89 16.94
CA ALA A 134 4.98 -13.26 16.67
C ALA A 134 4.29 -13.31 15.30
N ASP A 135 4.73 -14.19 14.40
CA ASP A 135 3.92 -14.51 13.22
C ASP A 135 2.69 -15.30 13.68
N PRO A 136 1.51 -15.18 13.04
CA PRO A 136 0.38 -16.04 13.36
C PRO A 136 0.74 -17.53 13.18
N ALA A 137 0.18 -18.39 14.04
CA ALA A 137 0.47 -19.82 14.03
C ALA A 137 -0.06 -20.47 12.74
N PRO A 138 0.72 -21.35 12.07
CA PRO A 138 0.28 -21.99 10.83
C PRO A 138 -0.77 -23.07 11.11
N GLY A 139 -2.04 -22.81 10.80
CA GLY A 139 -3.10 -23.82 10.90
C GLY A 139 -4.52 -23.28 10.75
N ASN A 140 -5.05 -23.36 9.51
CA ASN A 140 -6.39 -22.94 9.05
C ASN A 140 -6.57 -21.42 8.90
N ALA A 141 -6.97 -21.01 7.69
CA ALA A 141 -6.92 -19.65 7.14
C ALA A 141 -5.51 -19.02 7.09
N ASP A 142 -5.13 -18.49 5.93
CA ASP A 142 -3.86 -17.76 5.73
C ASP A 142 -3.91 -16.32 6.26
N PHE A 143 -4.96 -15.98 6.99
CA PHE A 143 -5.23 -14.68 7.59
C PHE A 143 -5.88 -14.87 8.97
N VAL A 144 -5.77 -13.85 9.83
CA VAL A 144 -6.44 -13.82 11.14
C VAL A 144 -7.61 -12.85 11.09
N LEU A 145 -8.77 -13.20 11.64
CA LEU A 145 -9.85 -12.23 11.88
C LEU A 145 -9.51 -11.38 13.12
N GLY A 146 -9.44 -10.07 12.92
CA GLY A 146 -9.13 -9.09 13.97
C GLY A 146 -10.27 -8.87 14.97
N PRO A 147 -10.05 -8.04 16.00
CA PRO A 147 -11.08 -7.73 17.01
C PRO A 147 -12.34 -7.10 16.41
N ASP A 148 -12.20 -6.39 15.29
CA ASP A 148 -13.30 -5.77 14.55
C ASP A 148 -13.98 -6.75 13.55
N GLY A 149 -13.50 -8.00 13.43
CA GLY A 149 -14.03 -9.01 12.51
C GLY A 149 -13.47 -8.98 11.08
N VAL A 150 -12.42 -8.21 10.81
CA VAL A 150 -11.77 -8.08 9.48
C VAL A 150 -10.58 -9.02 9.33
N ALA A 151 -10.37 -9.56 8.13
CA ALA A 151 -9.23 -10.41 7.81
C ALA A 151 -7.90 -9.66 7.63
N CYS A 152 -6.86 -10.14 8.33
CA CYS A 152 -5.50 -9.63 8.29
C CYS A 152 -4.53 -10.67 7.70
N ASP A 153 -3.95 -10.35 6.54
CA ASP A 153 -3.01 -11.18 5.79
C ASP A 153 -1.60 -10.58 5.81
N GLY A 154 -0.59 -11.44 5.97
CA GLY A 154 0.83 -11.08 5.97
C GLY A 154 1.19 -10.05 7.04
N ASP A 155 1.86 -8.97 6.60
CA ASP A 155 2.23 -7.81 7.42
C ASP A 155 1.14 -6.72 7.45
N GLY A 156 -0.04 -6.99 6.88
CA GLY A 156 -1.12 -6.01 6.72
C GLY A 156 -0.87 -4.91 5.68
N GLN A 157 0.27 -4.91 4.99
CA GLN A 157 0.74 -3.78 4.17
C GLN A 157 1.12 -4.18 2.74
N ASN A 158 1.82 -5.29 2.54
CA ASN A 158 2.43 -5.63 1.26
C ASN A 158 1.51 -6.38 0.29
N GLY A 159 1.79 -6.23 -1.01
CA GLY A 159 0.98 -6.80 -2.08
C GLY A 159 -0.37 -6.09 -2.26
N LYS A 160 -1.28 -6.73 -3.00
CA LYS A 160 -2.62 -6.19 -3.31
C LYS A 160 -3.41 -5.96 -2.03
N ARG A 161 -3.88 -4.73 -1.81
CA ARG A 161 -4.69 -4.34 -0.65
C ARG A 161 -5.78 -3.32 -0.98
N VAL A 162 -6.89 -3.39 -0.25
CA VAL A 162 -7.89 -2.32 -0.18
C VAL A 162 -7.44 -1.34 0.91
N GLN A 163 -7.24 -0.06 0.58
CA GLN A 163 -6.78 0.96 1.52
C GLN A 163 -7.87 2.02 1.74
N PRO A 164 -8.54 2.00 2.90
CA PRO A 164 -9.43 3.07 3.29
C PRO A 164 -8.66 4.38 3.52
N LEU A 165 -9.22 5.50 3.06
CA LEU A 165 -8.72 6.85 3.27
C LEU A 165 -9.87 7.72 3.79
N TYR A 166 -9.63 8.53 4.81
CA TYR A 166 -10.49 9.65 5.19
C TYR A 166 -9.95 10.93 4.53
N LEU A 167 -10.76 11.59 3.71
CA LEU A 167 -10.35 12.75 2.92
C LEU A 167 -11.02 14.03 3.43
N TYR A 168 -10.24 15.08 3.68
CA TYR A 168 -10.80 16.41 4.02
C TYR A 168 -10.14 17.53 3.21
N ALA A 169 -10.79 18.70 3.16
CA ALA A 169 -10.32 19.84 2.38
C ALA A 169 -9.35 20.73 3.18
N ALA A 170 -8.29 21.19 2.53
CA ALA A 170 -7.29 22.05 3.15
C ALA A 170 -7.92 23.34 3.69
N GLY A 171 -7.70 23.61 4.98
CA GLY A 171 -8.30 24.73 5.70
C GLY A 171 -9.65 24.45 6.37
N THR A 172 -10.19 23.23 6.31
CA THR A 172 -11.32 22.80 7.17
C THR A 172 -10.84 22.10 8.43
N THR A 173 -11.67 22.04 9.47
CA THR A 173 -11.41 21.21 10.65
C THR A 173 -11.65 19.74 10.30
N THR A 174 -10.65 18.88 10.56
CA THR A 174 -10.80 17.42 10.42
C THR A 174 -11.78 16.85 11.45
N ARG A 175 -12.60 15.88 11.02
CA ARG A 175 -13.47 15.04 11.87
C ARG A 175 -12.89 13.66 12.12
N TYR A 176 -11.64 13.40 11.74
CA TYR A 176 -11.03 12.07 11.76
C TYR A 176 -11.17 11.32 13.10
N ASN A 177 -10.82 11.95 14.23
CA ASN A 177 -10.94 11.35 15.57
C ASN A 177 -12.41 11.10 16.01
N GLU A 178 -13.39 11.72 15.36
CA GLU A 178 -14.83 11.48 15.61
C GLU A 178 -15.31 10.21 14.88
N TYR A 179 -14.79 9.93 13.68
CA TYR A 179 -15.27 8.86 12.79
C TYR A 179 -14.30 7.69 12.58
N VAL A 180 -13.04 7.74 13.03
CA VAL A 180 -12.02 6.71 12.71
C VAL A 180 -12.47 5.27 13.03
N ASP A 181 -13.09 5.05 14.18
CA ASP A 181 -13.61 3.73 14.56
C ASP A 181 -14.97 3.42 13.92
N SER A 182 -15.71 4.44 13.46
CA SER A 182 -16.88 4.27 12.60
C SER A 182 -16.48 3.84 11.17
N PHE A 183 -15.39 4.37 10.60
CA PHE A 183 -14.82 3.90 9.34
C PHE A 183 -14.34 2.44 9.44
N ARG A 184 -13.72 2.05 10.56
CA ARG A 184 -13.37 0.65 10.86
C ARG A 184 -14.61 -0.24 10.97
N THR A 185 -15.61 0.18 11.74
CA THR A 185 -16.91 -0.51 11.87
C THR A 185 -17.58 -0.69 10.51
N TRP A 186 -17.55 0.35 9.65
CA TRP A 186 -18.12 0.25 8.32
C TRP A 186 -17.33 -0.70 7.42
N ALA A 187 -15.99 -0.69 7.47
CA ALA A 187 -15.13 -1.63 6.75
C ALA A 187 -15.34 -3.10 7.20
N ALA A 188 -15.54 -3.35 8.49
CA ALA A 188 -15.95 -4.66 9.00
C ALA A 188 -17.30 -5.11 8.45
N GLY A 189 -18.27 -4.19 8.37
CA GLY A 189 -19.55 -4.49 7.72
C GLY A 189 -19.44 -4.69 6.20
N VAL A 190 -18.43 -4.12 5.52
CA VAL A 190 -18.14 -4.44 4.11
C VAL A 190 -17.61 -5.87 3.99
N ASP A 191 -16.64 -6.24 4.83
CA ASP A 191 -16.06 -7.58 4.89
C ASP A 191 -17.15 -8.65 5.08
N ALA A 192 -18.04 -8.43 6.05
CA ALA A 192 -19.18 -9.31 6.32
C ALA A 192 -20.23 -9.37 5.18
N ILE A 193 -20.32 -8.35 4.31
CA ILE A 193 -21.16 -8.40 3.10
C ILE A 193 -20.51 -9.32 2.06
N PHE A 194 -19.20 -9.17 1.80
CA PHE A 194 -18.47 -10.04 0.87
C PHE A 194 -18.48 -11.50 1.31
N ASP A 195 -18.20 -11.77 2.60
CA ASP A 195 -18.09 -13.14 3.09
C ASP A 195 -19.45 -13.85 3.14
N ALA A 196 -20.50 -13.19 3.62
CA ALA A 196 -21.82 -13.80 3.67
C ALA A 196 -22.44 -14.03 2.28
N SER A 197 -22.11 -13.19 1.29
CA SER A 197 -22.49 -13.42 -0.12
C SER A 197 -21.70 -14.58 -0.74
N ALA A 198 -20.44 -14.77 -0.32
CA ALA A 198 -19.66 -15.96 -0.69
C ALA A 198 -20.23 -17.25 -0.07
N GLY A 199 -20.71 -17.17 1.18
CA GLY A 199 -21.38 -18.27 1.86
C GLY A 199 -22.63 -18.79 1.14
N GLU A 200 -23.38 -17.91 0.48
CA GLU A 200 -24.57 -18.28 -0.32
C GLU A 200 -24.21 -19.16 -1.54
N THR A 201 -22.98 -19.03 -2.06
CA THR A 201 -22.42 -19.90 -3.12
C THR A 201 -21.49 -21.00 -2.60
N GLY A 202 -21.39 -21.17 -1.27
CA GLY A 202 -20.63 -22.23 -0.60
C GLY A 202 -19.14 -21.96 -0.41
N GLY A 203 -18.68 -20.73 -0.64
CA GLY A 203 -17.32 -20.28 -0.35
C GLY A 203 -17.25 -19.31 0.82
N SER A 204 -16.13 -18.60 0.91
CA SER A 204 -15.88 -17.53 1.89
C SER A 204 -14.90 -16.51 1.27
N ARG A 205 -15.12 -15.22 1.53
CA ARG A 205 -14.39 -14.10 0.90
C ARG A 205 -14.33 -12.89 1.82
N HIS A 206 -13.17 -12.68 2.43
CA HIS A 206 -12.89 -11.48 3.21
C HIS A 206 -12.18 -10.42 2.36
N VAL A 207 -12.29 -9.15 2.72
CA VAL A 207 -11.65 -8.04 2.00
C VAL A 207 -10.21 -7.89 2.49
N ARG A 208 -9.25 -7.95 1.57
CA ARG A 208 -7.81 -7.89 1.87
C ARG A 208 -7.38 -6.45 2.20
N TYR A 209 -7.80 -5.95 3.36
CA TYR A 209 -7.58 -4.56 3.79
C TYR A 209 -6.12 -4.26 4.13
N VAL A 210 -5.70 -3.00 3.97
CA VAL A 210 -4.52 -2.47 4.67
C VAL A 210 -4.86 -2.41 6.15
N THR A 211 -4.10 -3.12 6.97
CA THR A 211 -4.32 -3.24 8.41
C THR A 211 -3.09 -2.77 9.19
N THR A 212 -3.33 -2.30 10.42
CA THR A 212 -2.25 -2.11 11.38
C THR A 212 -1.79 -3.47 11.92
N PRO A 213 -0.57 -3.60 12.46
CA PRO A 213 -0.06 -4.86 13.00
C PRO A 213 -0.81 -5.42 14.22
N GLU A 214 -1.67 -4.63 14.88
CA GLU A 214 -2.66 -5.10 15.86
C GLU A 214 -3.90 -5.75 15.20
N CYS A 215 -3.90 -5.91 13.88
CA CYS A 215 -4.99 -6.45 13.07
C CYS A 215 -6.29 -5.60 13.12
N ALA A 216 -6.14 -4.26 13.11
CA ALA A 216 -7.23 -3.30 12.93
C ALA A 216 -7.15 -2.64 11.54
N VAL A 217 -8.27 -2.20 10.98
CA VAL A 217 -8.26 -1.53 9.66
C VAL A 217 -7.54 -0.17 9.72
N SER A 218 -6.70 0.08 8.73
CA SER A 218 -5.91 1.30 8.57
C SER A 218 -6.61 2.27 7.61
N VAL A 219 -7.19 3.34 8.17
CA VAL A 219 -7.98 4.37 7.45
C VAL A 219 -7.20 5.68 7.38
N SER A 220 -6.34 5.89 6.37
CA SER A 220 -5.40 7.04 6.41
C SER A 220 -6.12 8.38 6.31
N GLU A 221 -5.87 9.29 7.25
CA GLU A 221 -6.24 10.71 7.13
C GLU A 221 -5.43 11.41 6.02
N VAL A 222 -6.12 12.11 5.11
CA VAL A 222 -5.50 12.80 3.96
C VAL A 222 -6.14 14.18 3.74
N GLU A 223 -5.34 15.23 3.96
CA GLU A 223 -5.68 16.58 3.47
C GLU A 223 -5.51 16.67 1.95
N LEU A 224 -6.53 17.17 1.26
CA LEU A 224 -6.50 17.51 -0.16
C LEU A 224 -6.58 19.04 -0.36
N PRO A 225 -5.95 19.62 -1.41
CA PRO A 225 -6.10 21.04 -1.71
C PRO A 225 -7.57 21.47 -1.84
N ALA A 226 -7.89 22.71 -1.42
CA ALA A 226 -9.24 23.25 -1.52
C ALA A 226 -9.82 23.10 -2.95
N GLY A 227 -11.10 22.71 -3.06
CA GLY A 227 -11.77 22.38 -4.32
C GLY A 227 -11.53 20.95 -4.84
N SER A 228 -10.62 20.16 -4.24
CA SER A 228 -10.33 18.79 -4.70
C SER A 228 -11.46 17.79 -4.39
N LEU A 229 -12.40 18.14 -3.52
CA LEU A 229 -13.57 17.31 -3.19
C LEU A 229 -14.83 17.69 -4.00
N ASP A 230 -14.78 18.75 -4.80
CA ASP A 230 -15.93 19.28 -5.55
C ASP A 230 -16.35 18.37 -6.73
N SER A 231 -15.45 17.49 -7.19
CA SER A 231 -15.73 16.48 -8.21
C SER A 231 -14.81 15.27 -8.08
N PHE A 232 -15.28 14.11 -8.54
CA PHE A 232 -14.51 12.86 -8.47
C PHE A 232 -13.21 12.93 -9.29
N ALA A 233 -13.24 13.58 -10.46
CA ALA A 233 -12.06 13.83 -11.28
C ALA A 233 -11.01 14.68 -10.54
N ALA A 234 -11.44 15.71 -9.81
CA ALA A 234 -10.54 16.52 -8.97
C ALA A 234 -9.98 15.70 -7.80
N THR A 235 -10.79 14.85 -7.16
CA THR A 235 -10.36 14.01 -6.03
C THR A 235 -9.30 13.00 -6.45
N VAL A 236 -9.54 12.25 -7.53
CA VAL A 236 -8.59 11.25 -8.02
C VAL A 236 -7.31 11.91 -8.55
N LYS A 237 -7.43 13.05 -9.25
CA LYS A 237 -6.25 13.83 -9.67
C LYS A 237 -5.44 14.37 -8.49
N ALA A 238 -6.10 14.79 -7.41
CA ALA A 238 -5.42 15.21 -6.18
C ALA A 238 -4.72 14.00 -5.54
N LEU A 239 -5.42 12.89 -5.30
CA LEU A 239 -4.84 11.66 -4.74
C LEU A 239 -3.64 11.16 -5.55
N GLY A 240 -3.72 11.12 -6.87
CA GLY A 240 -2.62 10.72 -7.75
C GLY A 240 -1.41 11.66 -7.70
N ASN A 241 -1.65 12.97 -7.62
CA ASN A 241 -0.60 13.98 -7.36
C ASN A 241 0.03 13.86 -5.96
N LEU A 242 -0.65 13.17 -5.04
CA LEU A 242 -0.30 13.05 -3.63
C LEU A 242 0.17 11.62 -3.25
N GLY A 243 0.56 10.81 -4.26
CA GLY A 243 1.17 9.49 -4.12
C GLY A 243 0.21 8.30 -4.00
N TYR A 244 -1.10 8.54 -3.97
CA TYR A 244 -2.12 7.50 -3.88
C TYR A 244 -2.42 6.92 -5.28
N ASN A 245 -1.42 6.32 -5.92
CA ASN A 245 -1.47 5.85 -7.31
C ASN A 245 -0.89 4.43 -7.52
N ARG A 246 -0.71 3.64 -6.46
CA ARG A 246 -0.09 2.31 -6.52
C ARG A 246 -0.92 1.29 -7.32
N ALA A 247 -0.25 0.48 -8.13
CA ALA A 247 -0.88 -0.58 -8.93
C ALA A 247 -1.40 -1.78 -8.12
N ASP A 248 -1.03 -1.88 -6.83
CA ASP A 248 -1.49 -2.89 -5.87
C ASP A 248 -2.49 -2.33 -4.85
N ARG A 249 -3.22 -1.26 -5.21
CA ARG A 249 -4.18 -0.59 -4.32
C ARG A 249 -5.56 -0.36 -4.92
N LYS A 250 -6.58 -0.63 -4.10
CA LYS A 250 -7.96 -0.17 -4.24
C LYS A 250 -8.24 0.83 -3.12
N TYR A 251 -8.39 2.11 -3.44
CA TYR A 251 -8.58 3.16 -2.46
C TYR A 251 -10.07 3.37 -2.17
N LEU A 252 -10.47 3.17 -0.92
CA LEU A 252 -11.85 3.32 -0.44
C LEU A 252 -11.96 4.65 0.33
N LEU A 253 -12.59 5.64 -0.28
CA LEU A 253 -12.53 7.04 0.11
C LEU A 253 -13.78 7.43 0.90
N PHE A 254 -13.61 7.59 2.22
CA PHE A 254 -14.58 8.23 3.09
C PHE A 254 -14.33 9.75 3.03
N SER A 255 -15.05 10.43 2.14
CA SER A 255 -14.86 11.86 1.86
C SER A 255 -15.67 12.76 2.80
N ASP A 256 -15.00 13.68 3.48
CA ASP A 256 -15.62 14.78 4.23
C ASP A 256 -16.07 15.88 3.27
N ALA A 257 -17.17 15.58 2.58
CA ALA A 257 -17.78 16.35 1.52
C ALA A 257 -19.26 15.97 1.43
N ASN A 258 -20.04 16.71 0.63
CA ASN A 258 -21.48 16.49 0.49
C ASN A 258 -21.88 16.57 -1.00
N VAL A 259 -21.25 15.74 -1.83
CA VAL A 259 -21.31 15.71 -3.31
C VAL A 259 -21.76 14.36 -3.87
N TYR A 260 -21.32 13.22 -3.31
CA TYR A 260 -21.55 11.87 -3.87
C TYR A 260 -21.96 10.80 -2.85
N CYS A 261 -23.14 10.18 -2.97
CA CYS A 261 -23.41 8.98 -2.17
C CYS A 261 -22.54 7.78 -2.58
N GLY A 262 -22.23 7.65 -3.87
CA GLY A 262 -21.36 6.63 -4.41
C GLY A 262 -20.82 7.07 -5.77
N ILE A 263 -19.54 6.79 -6.03
CA ILE A 263 -18.94 6.81 -7.38
C ILE A 263 -17.63 6.01 -7.37
N GLY A 264 -17.44 5.12 -8.35
CA GLY A 264 -16.26 4.25 -8.46
C GLY A 264 -15.59 4.25 -9.83
N THR A 265 -14.28 4.01 -9.88
CA THR A 265 -13.54 3.71 -11.12
C THR A 265 -13.55 2.22 -11.46
N TYR A 266 -13.87 1.86 -12.70
CA TYR A 266 -13.73 0.48 -13.20
C TYR A 266 -13.10 0.46 -14.60
N VAL A 267 -12.88 -0.74 -15.14
CA VAL A 267 -12.51 -0.95 -16.55
C VAL A 267 -13.41 -2.04 -17.14
N ASP A 268 -13.95 -1.87 -18.35
CA ASP A 268 -14.77 -2.90 -19.02
C ASP A 268 -13.90 -4.03 -19.62
N ASP A 269 -13.16 -4.71 -18.75
CA ASP A 269 -12.31 -5.85 -19.07
C ASP A 269 -13.02 -7.14 -18.62
N LYS A 270 -13.50 -7.92 -19.59
CA LYS A 270 -14.40 -9.05 -19.35
C LYS A 270 -13.66 -10.39 -19.15
N ARG A 271 -12.32 -10.40 -19.13
CA ARG A 271 -11.49 -11.62 -19.10
C ARG A 271 -11.51 -12.29 -17.71
N ALA A 272 -11.79 -13.60 -17.63
CA ALA A 272 -11.90 -14.32 -16.36
C ALA A 272 -10.61 -14.43 -15.53
N GLY A 273 -9.44 -14.56 -16.19
CA GLY A 273 -8.17 -14.85 -15.50
C GLY A 273 -7.56 -13.66 -14.73
N ARG A 274 -6.60 -13.96 -13.84
CA ARG A 274 -5.87 -12.97 -12.99
C ARG A 274 -5.25 -11.78 -13.74
N THR A 275 -5.11 -11.82 -15.07
CA THR A 275 -4.63 -10.72 -15.93
C THR A 275 -5.70 -9.66 -16.26
N ASN A 276 -6.90 -9.78 -15.70
CA ASN A 276 -7.94 -8.75 -15.74
C ASN A 276 -7.44 -7.42 -15.14
N ARG A 277 -7.71 -6.29 -15.80
CA ARG A 277 -7.32 -4.95 -15.33
C ARG A 277 -7.99 -4.56 -14.00
N ASN A 278 -9.20 -5.03 -13.72
CA ASN A 278 -9.87 -4.80 -12.44
C ASN A 278 -9.20 -5.56 -11.28
N ASN A 279 -8.44 -6.63 -11.57
CA ASN A 279 -7.57 -7.30 -10.60
C ASN A 279 -6.24 -6.54 -10.34
N ALA A 280 -6.11 -5.31 -10.83
CA ALA A 280 -5.04 -4.36 -10.54
C ALA A 280 -5.59 -2.99 -10.15
N GLY A 281 -4.72 -2.10 -9.68
CA GLY A 281 -5.02 -0.69 -9.41
C GLY A 281 -4.14 0.26 -10.22
N PRO A 282 -4.09 1.56 -9.85
CA PRO A 282 -4.90 2.16 -8.81
C PRO A 282 -6.39 2.21 -9.20
N SER A 283 -7.27 2.12 -8.22
CA SER A 283 -8.72 2.32 -8.43
C SER A 283 -9.31 3.00 -7.19
N TYR A 284 -10.39 3.75 -7.35
CA TYR A 284 -10.90 4.68 -6.34
C TYR A 284 -12.42 4.54 -6.23
N ALA A 285 -12.90 4.30 -5.01
CA ALA A 285 -14.32 4.23 -4.65
C ALA A 285 -14.61 5.38 -3.67
N ARG A 286 -15.57 6.27 -3.95
CA ARG A 286 -15.86 7.44 -3.10
C ARG A 286 -17.27 7.40 -2.53
N VAL A 287 -17.36 7.64 -1.22
CA VAL A 287 -18.60 7.78 -0.44
C VAL A 287 -18.47 9.03 0.45
N ASP A 288 -19.41 9.96 0.33
CA ASP A 288 -19.41 11.23 1.07
C ASP A 288 -20.16 11.15 2.41
N SER A 289 -19.99 12.15 3.28
CA SER A 289 -20.42 12.09 4.69
C SER A 289 -21.92 11.95 4.89
N GLY A 290 -22.75 12.43 3.97
CA GLY A 290 -24.20 12.18 3.96
C GLY A 290 -24.64 10.74 3.66
N CYS A 291 -23.71 9.84 3.30
CA CYS A 291 -24.02 8.47 2.85
C CYS A 291 -23.05 7.38 3.36
N TRP A 292 -22.11 7.73 4.26
CA TRP A 292 -21.16 6.78 4.87
C TRP A 292 -21.88 5.59 5.52
N SER A 293 -21.62 4.39 5.01
CA SER A 293 -22.21 3.14 5.48
C SER A 293 -21.46 1.94 4.90
N SER A 294 -21.58 0.77 5.53
CA SER A 294 -21.07 -0.49 4.97
C SER A 294 -21.72 -0.83 3.63
N ALA A 295 -23.02 -0.57 3.45
CA ALA A 295 -23.71 -0.86 2.19
C ALA A 295 -23.13 -0.04 1.03
N MET A 296 -22.99 1.28 1.18
CA MET A 296 -22.39 2.11 0.13
C MET A 296 -20.89 1.83 -0.07
N ALA A 297 -20.14 1.61 1.00
CA ALA A 297 -18.73 1.24 0.90
C ALA A 297 -18.54 -0.12 0.20
N ALA A 298 -19.44 -1.10 0.41
CA ALA A 298 -19.44 -2.38 -0.28
C ALA A 298 -19.90 -2.26 -1.75
N ARG A 299 -20.92 -1.45 -2.05
CA ARG A 299 -21.36 -1.13 -3.41
C ARG A 299 -20.19 -0.58 -4.22
N GLU A 300 -19.56 0.51 -3.77
CA GLU A 300 -18.46 1.12 -4.50
C GLU A 300 -17.20 0.26 -4.52
N LEU A 301 -16.88 -0.48 -3.44
CA LEU A 301 -15.76 -1.42 -3.47
C LEU A 301 -15.98 -2.50 -4.55
N THR A 302 -17.17 -3.10 -4.59
CA THR A 302 -17.50 -4.13 -5.58
C THR A 302 -17.39 -3.57 -7.00
N ARG A 303 -17.85 -2.33 -7.24
CA ARG A 303 -17.68 -1.68 -8.54
C ARG A 303 -16.22 -1.53 -8.95
N ILE A 304 -15.34 -1.09 -8.04
CA ILE A 304 -13.91 -0.94 -8.34
C ILE A 304 -13.15 -2.27 -8.40
N LEU A 305 -13.76 -3.39 -8.01
CA LEU A 305 -13.29 -4.74 -8.31
C LEU A 305 -13.79 -5.26 -9.67
N GLY A 306 -14.54 -4.45 -10.43
CA GLY A 306 -14.97 -4.74 -11.80
C GLY A 306 -16.42 -5.25 -11.89
N ALA A 307 -17.38 -4.48 -11.39
CA ALA A 307 -18.81 -4.80 -11.49
C ALA A 307 -19.69 -3.54 -11.69
N VAL A 308 -20.87 -3.62 -12.30
CA VAL A 308 -21.32 -4.70 -13.19
C VAL A 308 -20.77 -4.42 -14.59
N LEU A 309 -20.09 -5.40 -15.21
CA LEU A 309 -19.48 -5.21 -16.53
C LEU A 309 -20.51 -5.28 -17.65
N ASN A 310 -20.17 -4.71 -18.82
CA ASN A 310 -21.09 -4.71 -19.96
C ASN A 310 -21.26 -6.14 -20.49
N GLY A 311 -22.51 -6.58 -20.66
CA GLY A 311 -22.82 -7.93 -21.15
C GLY A 311 -22.85 -9.02 -20.07
N ALA A 312 -22.86 -8.66 -18.78
CA ALA A 312 -23.39 -9.54 -17.74
C ALA A 312 -24.87 -9.89 -18.04
N PRO A 313 -25.38 -11.11 -17.72
CA PRO A 313 -26.69 -11.60 -18.14
C PRO A 313 -27.88 -10.67 -17.85
N ASN A 314 -27.88 -10.01 -16.69
CA ASN A 314 -28.91 -9.05 -16.26
C ASN A 314 -28.33 -7.63 -16.14
N GLY A 315 -27.17 -7.37 -16.75
CA GLY A 315 -26.51 -6.08 -16.77
C GLY A 315 -27.25 -5.00 -17.58
N THR A 316 -27.24 -3.77 -17.08
CA THR A 316 -27.91 -2.64 -17.75
C THR A 316 -27.16 -2.14 -18.97
N GLY A 317 -25.84 -2.33 -19.03
CA GLY A 317 -24.96 -1.63 -19.98
C GLY A 317 -24.59 -0.21 -19.53
N ALA A 318 -24.87 0.13 -18.27
CA ALA A 318 -24.61 1.44 -17.66
C ALA A 318 -23.91 1.34 -16.29
N GLY A 319 -23.43 0.14 -15.90
CA GLY A 319 -22.72 -0.11 -14.64
C GLY A 319 -23.59 -0.58 -13.46
N GLY A 320 -24.83 -0.99 -13.74
CA GLY A 320 -25.75 -1.66 -12.81
C GLY A 320 -26.37 -2.91 -13.41
N CYS A 321 -27.33 -3.49 -12.70
CA CYS A 321 -28.07 -4.69 -13.08
C CYS A 321 -29.58 -4.57 -12.80
N LEU A 322 -30.36 -5.53 -13.29
CA LEU A 322 -31.82 -5.44 -13.37
C LEU A 322 -32.60 -6.09 -12.23
N ASP A 323 -31.94 -6.69 -11.24
CA ASP A 323 -32.63 -7.50 -10.23
C ASP A 323 -32.75 -6.77 -8.88
N ASP A 324 -33.94 -6.24 -8.64
CA ASP A 324 -34.26 -5.35 -7.52
C ASP A 324 -34.03 -6.05 -6.18
N TYR A 325 -33.55 -5.28 -5.20
CA TYR A 325 -32.99 -5.73 -3.92
C TYR A 325 -31.63 -6.44 -3.98
N ASP A 326 -30.89 -6.44 -5.08
CA ASP A 326 -29.44 -6.69 -5.09
C ASP A 326 -28.64 -5.41 -4.78
N LEU A 327 -27.44 -5.53 -4.17
CA LEU A 327 -26.63 -4.37 -3.79
C LEU A 327 -26.14 -3.51 -4.97
N LEU A 328 -25.94 -4.05 -6.18
CA LEU A 328 -25.52 -3.28 -7.36
C LEU A 328 -26.65 -2.95 -8.35
N CYS A 329 -27.80 -3.62 -8.25
CA CYS A 329 -28.91 -3.39 -9.15
C CYS A 329 -29.74 -2.16 -8.78
N GLY A 330 -30.67 -1.80 -9.67
CA GLY A 330 -31.63 -0.70 -9.47
C GLY A 330 -31.92 0.08 -10.75
N ARG A 331 -32.71 1.16 -10.62
CA ARG A 331 -33.01 2.04 -11.77
C ARG A 331 -31.82 2.92 -12.09
N ASP A 332 -31.32 2.83 -13.32
CA ASP A 332 -30.24 3.67 -13.84
C ASP A 332 -30.63 4.38 -15.15
N ARG A 333 -29.66 5.06 -15.77
CA ARG A 333 -29.84 5.82 -17.01
C ARG A 333 -30.26 4.99 -18.23
N SER A 334 -30.13 3.67 -18.21
CA SER A 334 -30.47 2.80 -19.34
C SER A 334 -31.98 2.76 -19.63
N GLY A 335 -32.82 3.11 -18.64
CA GLY A 335 -34.28 3.05 -18.77
C GLY A 335 -34.86 1.63 -18.84
N LYS A 336 -34.03 0.59 -18.68
CA LYS A 336 -34.47 -0.80 -18.61
C LYS A 336 -35.30 -1.05 -17.34
N GLU A 337 -36.27 -1.96 -17.42
CA GLU A 337 -37.17 -2.26 -16.29
C GLU A 337 -36.52 -3.22 -15.28
N VAL A 338 -36.49 -2.79 -14.01
CA VAL A 338 -35.93 -3.54 -12.88
C VAL A 338 -36.99 -4.54 -12.37
N ARG A 339 -36.55 -5.76 -12.04
CA ARG A 339 -37.37 -6.93 -11.71
C ARG A 339 -37.20 -7.28 -10.24
N SER A 340 -38.26 -7.27 -9.44
CA SER A 340 -38.17 -7.68 -8.03
C SER A 340 -38.11 -9.20 -7.86
N VAL A 341 -36.92 -9.75 -8.04
CA VAL A 341 -36.62 -11.20 -7.91
C VAL A 341 -35.79 -11.54 -6.66
N CYS A 342 -34.92 -10.64 -6.19
CA CYS A 342 -34.17 -10.85 -4.96
C CYS A 342 -35.07 -10.61 -3.73
N PRO A 343 -34.85 -11.32 -2.61
CA PRO A 343 -35.49 -10.96 -1.34
C PRO A 343 -34.79 -9.75 -0.71
N LYS A 344 -35.53 -8.90 0.00
CA LYS A 344 -35.04 -7.62 0.60
C LYS A 344 -33.77 -7.73 1.45
N SER A 345 -33.43 -8.90 1.97
CA SER A 345 -32.17 -9.15 2.67
C SER A 345 -30.92 -8.95 1.79
N HIS A 346 -31.06 -8.93 0.46
CA HIS A 346 -29.95 -8.73 -0.46
C HIS A 346 -29.61 -7.25 -0.71
N GLU A 347 -30.34 -6.30 -0.11
CA GLU A 347 -29.93 -4.88 -0.01
C GLU A 347 -28.54 -4.75 0.67
N VAL A 348 -28.04 -5.82 1.29
CA VAL A 348 -26.67 -6.02 1.83
C VAL A 348 -26.05 -7.37 1.40
N ARG A 349 -26.23 -7.77 0.13
CA ARG A 349 -25.59 -8.94 -0.50
C ARG A 349 -25.14 -8.66 -1.93
N LEU A 350 -24.18 -9.45 -2.39
CA LEU A 350 -23.65 -9.41 -3.75
C LEU A 350 -24.28 -10.51 -4.61
N ASP A 351 -24.80 -10.13 -5.78
CA ASP A 351 -25.24 -11.01 -6.88
C ASP A 351 -26.25 -12.07 -6.43
N CYS A 352 -27.52 -11.67 -6.23
CA CYS A 352 -28.56 -12.57 -5.74
C CYS A 352 -28.92 -13.74 -6.70
N GLY A 353 -28.61 -13.61 -8.00
CA GLY A 353 -28.74 -14.68 -8.99
C GLY A 353 -27.51 -15.60 -9.06
N HIS A 354 -26.38 -15.10 -8.56
CA HIS A 354 -25.05 -15.69 -8.64
C HIS A 354 -24.58 -15.88 -10.11
N ASP A 355 -24.98 -14.98 -11.01
CA ASP A 355 -24.79 -15.08 -12.46
C ASP A 355 -24.27 -13.80 -13.16
N ASP A 356 -24.27 -12.63 -12.50
CA ASP A 356 -23.86 -11.35 -13.10
C ASP A 356 -22.42 -10.90 -12.82
N TYR A 357 -21.95 -11.00 -11.57
CA TYR A 357 -20.65 -10.43 -11.18
C TYR A 357 -19.94 -11.12 -9.99
N PHE A 358 -20.61 -11.93 -9.17
CA PHE A 358 -20.02 -12.52 -7.96
C PHE A 358 -20.56 -13.92 -7.65
N ASN A 359 -19.71 -14.95 -7.77
CA ASN A 359 -20.05 -16.32 -7.39
C ASN A 359 -18.78 -17.10 -7.02
N THR A 360 -18.69 -17.72 -5.84
CA THR A 360 -17.48 -18.50 -5.47
C THR A 360 -17.42 -19.91 -6.06
N ASN A 361 -18.53 -20.41 -6.60
CA ASN A 361 -18.69 -21.74 -7.18
C ASN A 361 -19.51 -21.68 -8.49
N PRO A 362 -19.03 -20.95 -9.51
CA PRO A 362 -19.74 -20.79 -10.78
C PRO A 362 -19.85 -22.15 -11.49
N ARG A 363 -20.95 -22.35 -12.21
CA ARG A 363 -21.14 -23.59 -12.98
C ARG A 363 -20.22 -23.57 -14.21
N PRO A 364 -19.54 -24.69 -14.55
CA PRO A 364 -18.74 -24.75 -15.78
C PRO A 364 -19.54 -24.37 -17.02
N GLY A 365 -19.00 -23.47 -17.84
CA GLY A 365 -19.66 -22.88 -19.01
C GLY A 365 -20.66 -21.76 -18.70
N SER A 366 -20.81 -21.32 -17.45
CA SER A 366 -21.61 -20.12 -17.11
C SER A 366 -20.87 -18.81 -17.41
N TYR A 367 -21.56 -17.68 -17.28
CA TYR A 367 -20.94 -16.35 -17.44
C TYR A 367 -19.74 -16.19 -16.48
N LEU A 368 -19.94 -16.41 -15.18
CA LEU A 368 -18.92 -16.24 -14.14
C LEU A 368 -17.85 -17.33 -14.06
N ASP A 369 -17.90 -18.32 -14.95
CA ASP A 369 -16.83 -19.29 -15.23
C ASP A 369 -15.98 -18.88 -16.45
N THR A 370 -16.55 -18.11 -17.38
CA THR A 370 -15.93 -17.74 -18.67
C THR A 370 -15.53 -16.26 -18.77
N HIS A 371 -16.11 -15.41 -17.92
CA HIS A 371 -15.92 -13.96 -17.86
C HIS A 371 -15.39 -13.54 -16.47
N TRP A 372 -15.10 -12.25 -16.29
CA TRP A 372 -14.65 -11.72 -15.00
C TRP A 372 -15.68 -11.93 -13.89
N ASN A 373 -15.20 -12.38 -12.74
CA ASN A 373 -15.98 -12.71 -11.56
C ASN A 373 -15.25 -12.10 -10.35
N VAL A 374 -15.90 -11.21 -9.62
CA VAL A 374 -15.29 -10.46 -8.50
C VAL A 374 -14.79 -11.40 -7.40
N ALA A 375 -15.39 -12.58 -7.25
CA ALA A 375 -14.93 -13.62 -6.31
C ALA A 375 -13.57 -14.26 -6.66
N LEU A 376 -12.98 -13.92 -7.82
CA LEU A 376 -11.61 -14.30 -8.24
C LEU A 376 -10.59 -13.15 -8.06
N SER A 377 -10.99 -12.02 -7.49
CA SER A 377 -10.10 -10.89 -7.22
C SER A 377 -9.07 -11.22 -6.14
N ASP A 378 -7.78 -11.01 -6.44
CA ASP A 378 -6.68 -11.19 -5.47
C ASP A 378 -6.73 -10.11 -4.35
N PHE A 379 -7.58 -9.09 -4.47
CA PHE A 379 -7.90 -8.14 -3.39
C PHE A 379 -8.89 -8.71 -2.36
N LEU A 380 -9.34 -9.95 -2.55
CA LEU A 380 -10.07 -10.73 -1.56
C LEU A 380 -9.15 -11.84 -0.99
N LEU A 381 -9.46 -12.26 0.23
CA LEU A 381 -8.87 -13.41 0.91
C LEU A 381 -9.81 -14.60 0.82
N ARG A 382 -9.25 -15.81 0.82
CA ARG A 382 -10.02 -17.06 0.75
C ARG A 382 -9.77 -17.90 2.00
N SER A 383 -10.85 -18.36 2.62
CA SER A 383 -10.79 -19.21 3.82
C SER A 383 -10.61 -20.70 3.51
N ASP A 384 -10.59 -21.06 2.21
CA ASP A 384 -10.45 -22.43 1.70
C ASP A 384 -8.97 -22.87 1.49
N GLY A 385 -8.00 -21.97 1.70
CA GLY A 385 -6.57 -22.24 1.47
C GLY A 385 -6.19 -22.47 0.00
N GLY A 386 -7.07 -22.15 -0.95
CA GLY A 386 -6.91 -22.43 -2.37
C GLY A 386 -6.37 -21.25 -3.18
N ASP A 387 -5.07 -21.01 -3.15
CA ASP A 387 -4.41 -20.06 -4.09
C ASP A 387 -4.34 -20.61 -5.53
N ASP A 388 -4.51 -21.93 -5.68
CA ASP A 388 -4.73 -22.66 -6.92
C ASP A 388 -6.10 -22.31 -7.53
N ILE A 389 -6.11 -21.34 -8.44
CA ILE A 389 -7.06 -21.33 -9.54
C ILE A 389 -6.50 -22.33 -10.56
N PRO A 390 -7.25 -23.38 -10.97
CA PRO A 390 -6.76 -24.31 -11.97
C PRO A 390 -6.53 -23.59 -13.31
N ASP A 391 -5.32 -23.71 -13.86
CA ASP A 391 -5.02 -23.24 -15.22
C ASP A 391 -6.01 -23.87 -16.21
N VAL A 392 -6.64 -23.05 -17.05
CA VAL A 392 -7.66 -23.49 -18.01
C VAL A 392 -7.06 -24.57 -18.92
N PRO A 393 -7.64 -25.78 -19.01
CA PRO A 393 -7.10 -26.88 -19.81
C PRO A 393 -6.95 -26.52 -21.29
N GLY A 394 -5.73 -26.15 -21.70
CA GLY A 394 -5.46 -25.59 -23.02
C GLY A 394 -4.41 -24.47 -23.03
N ALA A 395 -4.01 -23.95 -21.87
CA ALA A 395 -2.85 -23.06 -21.75
C ALA A 395 -1.56 -23.77 -22.20
N VAL A 396 -1.14 -23.51 -23.45
CA VAL A 396 0.19 -23.92 -23.94
C VAL A 396 1.23 -23.22 -23.05
N PRO A 397 2.21 -23.95 -22.46
CA PRO A 397 3.21 -23.34 -21.60
C PRO A 397 3.89 -22.17 -22.31
N GLY A 398 3.69 -20.96 -21.77
CA GLY A 398 4.15 -19.73 -22.39
C GLY A 398 5.66 -19.80 -22.59
N VAL A 399 6.10 -19.89 -23.85
CA VAL A 399 7.53 -19.95 -24.19
C VAL A 399 8.17 -18.66 -23.68
N ARG A 400 8.88 -18.77 -22.55
CA ARG A 400 9.65 -17.69 -21.94
C ARG A 400 10.47 -17.02 -23.05
N PRO A 401 10.28 -15.71 -23.32
CA PRO A 401 11.07 -15.02 -24.33
C PRO A 401 12.54 -15.19 -23.98
N SER A 402 13.25 -15.98 -24.80
CA SER A 402 14.67 -16.20 -24.62
C SER A 402 15.36 -14.86 -24.84
N ALA A 403 16.19 -14.44 -23.89
CA ALA A 403 16.94 -13.19 -24.01
C ALA A 403 17.69 -13.18 -25.36
N PRO A 404 17.71 -12.06 -26.12
CA PRO A 404 18.44 -11.99 -27.37
C PRO A 404 19.89 -12.41 -27.15
N ALA A 405 20.33 -13.45 -27.85
CA ALA A 405 21.67 -13.99 -27.66
C ALA A 405 22.71 -12.91 -27.99
N THR A 406 23.60 -12.63 -27.04
CA THR A 406 24.66 -11.62 -27.17
C THR A 406 25.69 -12.09 -28.20
N SER A 407 25.49 -11.68 -29.45
CA SER A 407 26.41 -11.95 -30.55
C SER A 407 27.77 -11.31 -30.29
N THR A 408 28.80 -12.15 -30.11
CA THR A 408 30.19 -11.69 -29.97
C THR A 408 30.63 -10.99 -31.26
N PRO A 409 31.31 -9.83 -31.20
CA PRO A 409 31.66 -9.08 -32.41
C PRO A 409 32.57 -9.86 -33.36
N ALA A 410 32.05 -10.15 -34.57
CA ALA A 410 32.87 -10.71 -35.65
C ALA A 410 33.74 -9.61 -36.26
N ARG A 411 35.04 -9.90 -36.42
CA ARG A 411 36.04 -9.01 -37.02
C ARG A 411 35.72 -8.69 -38.49
N PRO A 412 35.63 -7.41 -38.90
CA PRO A 412 35.50 -7.03 -40.30
C PRO A 412 36.86 -7.01 -41.02
N ASP A 413 36.92 -7.57 -42.23
CA ASP A 413 37.97 -7.43 -43.24
C ASP A 413 37.34 -7.79 -44.61
N PRO A 414 37.89 -7.36 -45.77
CA PRO A 414 37.21 -6.31 -46.54
C PRO A 414 36.56 -6.72 -47.88
N SER A 415 35.66 -5.87 -48.38
CA SER A 415 35.05 -5.97 -49.73
C SER A 415 35.53 -4.84 -50.67
N PRO A 416 35.82 -5.11 -51.97
CA PRO A 416 36.45 -4.13 -52.86
C PRO A 416 35.52 -3.39 -53.84
N SER A 417 35.58 -2.05 -53.77
CA SER A 417 35.73 -1.09 -54.89
C SER A 417 34.63 -0.85 -55.96
N THR A 418 34.75 0.32 -56.60
CA THR A 418 33.98 0.91 -57.75
C THR A 418 32.56 1.41 -57.45
N ALA A 419 32.11 2.61 -57.89
CA ALA A 419 32.78 3.70 -58.64
C ALA A 419 32.31 5.12 -58.21
N ALA A 420 33.01 6.16 -58.67
CA ALA A 420 32.78 7.59 -58.40
C ALA A 420 32.17 8.32 -59.65
N PRO A 421 32.05 9.67 -59.78
CA PRO A 421 32.51 10.83 -58.98
C PRO A 421 31.31 11.56 -58.28
N THR A 422 31.32 12.78 -57.72
CA THR A 422 32.19 14.00 -57.69
C THR A 422 31.84 14.76 -56.37
N SER A 423 32.50 15.76 -55.78
CA SER A 423 33.51 16.76 -56.22
C SER A 423 34.54 17.09 -55.10
N ALA A 424 34.97 18.36 -54.94
CA ALA A 424 36.10 18.83 -54.12
C ALA A 424 35.98 20.36 -53.83
N PRO A 425 36.92 21.03 -53.11
CA PRO A 425 37.58 20.74 -51.83
C PRO A 425 37.48 21.96 -50.83
N THR A 426 38.22 22.10 -49.71
CA THR A 426 39.61 22.66 -49.65
C THR A 426 40.14 22.79 -48.18
N ALA A 427 41.37 22.33 -47.88
CA ALA A 427 42.29 22.65 -46.74
C ALA A 427 41.78 22.53 -45.28
N GLY A 428 42.60 22.45 -44.21
CA GLY A 428 44.07 22.36 -44.04
C GLY A 428 44.46 22.05 -42.56
N PRO A 429 45.70 21.63 -42.21
CA PRO A 429 45.93 20.70 -41.08
C PRO A 429 46.92 21.15 -39.95
N SER A 430 47.22 20.20 -39.03
CA SER A 430 48.32 20.15 -38.01
C SER A 430 48.06 20.79 -36.63
N ALA A 431 48.63 20.32 -35.50
CA ALA A 431 49.28 19.03 -35.15
C ALA A 431 49.45 18.88 -33.60
N SER A 432 49.81 17.68 -33.12
CA SER A 432 50.22 17.34 -31.73
C SER A 432 51.73 16.95 -31.72
N PRO A 433 52.38 16.32 -30.68
CA PRO A 433 51.96 15.90 -29.31
C PRO A 433 53.05 16.12 -28.19
N SER A 434 52.93 15.41 -27.05
CA SER A 434 54.03 14.93 -26.14
C SER A 434 54.59 15.87 -25.04
N THR A 435 55.14 15.45 -23.87
CA THR A 435 55.05 14.21 -23.01
C THR A 435 55.70 14.42 -21.60
N SER A 436 55.19 13.75 -20.55
CA SER A 436 55.87 13.16 -19.34
C SER A 436 56.82 13.94 -18.38
N SER A 437 56.43 14.04 -17.08
CA SER A 437 57.05 13.48 -15.83
C SER A 437 58.53 13.75 -15.40
N PRO A 438 58.96 13.53 -14.12
CA PRO A 438 58.37 13.88 -12.79
C PRO A 438 59.39 14.26 -11.64
N LEU A 439 58.89 14.53 -10.40
CA LEU A 439 59.58 14.46 -9.05
C LEU A 439 60.68 15.52 -8.67
N PRO A 440 61.07 15.70 -7.36
CA PRO A 440 60.47 15.31 -6.06
C PRO A 440 60.43 16.38 -4.90
N GLY A 441 59.44 16.27 -3.99
CA GLY A 441 59.60 16.23 -2.51
C GLY A 441 59.97 17.45 -1.63
N VAL A 442 59.20 17.66 -0.54
CA VAL A 442 59.59 18.02 0.87
C VAL A 442 58.34 17.95 1.77
N SER A 443 58.45 17.74 3.09
CA SER A 443 57.32 17.47 3.99
C SER A 443 57.20 18.38 5.23
N THR A 444 55.95 18.60 5.68
CA THR A 444 55.54 18.83 7.07
C THR A 444 54.09 18.35 7.27
N GLY A 445 53.77 17.85 8.46
CA GLY A 445 52.41 17.57 8.94
C GLY A 445 52.41 17.68 10.48
N PRO A 446 51.43 17.11 11.21
CA PRO A 446 50.13 16.56 10.79
C PRO A 446 48.93 17.29 11.44
N VAL A 447 47.72 16.96 11.03
CA VAL A 447 46.48 17.17 11.82
C VAL A 447 45.60 15.95 11.60
N ASP A 448 45.11 15.31 12.67
CA ASP A 448 44.39 14.04 12.56
C ASP A 448 43.00 14.22 11.94
N GLY A 449 42.78 13.53 10.81
CA GLY A 449 41.48 13.33 10.19
C GLY A 449 41.22 11.83 10.02
N LEU A 450 39.98 11.39 10.27
CA LEU A 450 39.60 9.98 10.20
C LEU A 450 39.79 9.41 8.78
N GLU A 451 40.62 8.37 8.64
CA GLU A 451 40.88 7.72 7.36
C GLU A 451 39.64 6.98 6.83
N THR A 452 39.31 7.23 5.56
CA THR A 452 38.27 6.53 4.81
C THR A 452 38.87 5.33 4.06
N GLU A 453 38.83 4.15 4.67
CA GLU A 453 39.17 2.89 3.99
C GLU A 453 37.98 2.36 3.17
N PRO A 454 38.09 2.22 1.84
CA PRO A 454 37.01 1.73 0.99
C PRO A 454 37.03 0.20 0.88
N ALA A 455 36.25 -0.48 1.72
CA ALA A 455 36.04 -1.93 1.64
C ALA A 455 35.23 -2.32 0.37
N ALA A 456 35.90 -2.34 -0.78
CA ALA A 456 35.30 -2.67 -2.07
C ALA A 456 34.86 -4.15 -2.12
N PHE A 457 33.58 -4.38 -2.36
CA PHE A 457 33.03 -5.73 -2.47
C PHE A 457 33.42 -6.37 -3.81
N HIS A 458 34.39 -7.29 -3.81
CA HIS A 458 34.77 -8.01 -5.02
C HIS A 458 33.65 -8.95 -5.47
N ALA A 459 33.01 -8.61 -6.59
CA ALA A 459 32.09 -9.50 -7.31
C ALA A 459 32.87 -10.66 -7.96
N GLY A 460 33.12 -11.72 -7.20
CA GLY A 460 33.83 -12.91 -7.67
C GLY A 460 32.93 -13.80 -8.52
N SER A 461 33.12 -13.78 -9.84
CA SER A 461 32.59 -14.82 -10.72
C SER A 461 33.44 -16.09 -10.59
N GLY A 462 32.84 -17.16 -10.05
CA GLY A 462 33.46 -18.47 -9.86
C GLY A 462 32.56 -19.59 -10.35
N ASN A 463 33.13 -20.58 -11.05
CA ASN A 463 32.40 -21.64 -11.73
C ASN A 463 31.43 -22.43 -10.83
N GLN A 464 30.35 -22.93 -11.44
CA GLN A 464 29.62 -24.08 -10.92
C GLN A 464 30.57 -25.27 -10.74
N GLY A 465 30.65 -25.79 -9.51
CA GLY A 465 31.21 -27.10 -9.22
C GLY A 465 30.10 -28.03 -8.75
N SER A 466 29.76 -29.05 -9.55
CA SER A 466 28.86 -30.13 -9.11
C SER A 466 29.55 -30.92 -7.99
N GLY A 467 28.86 -31.11 -6.87
CA GLY A 467 29.43 -31.67 -5.65
C GLY A 467 28.38 -32.30 -4.76
N ASP A 468 27.73 -33.35 -5.24
CA ASP A 468 26.89 -34.22 -4.40
C ASP A 468 27.74 -34.85 -3.29
N GLN A 469 27.48 -34.44 -2.04
CA GLN A 469 27.79 -35.25 -0.86
C GLN A 469 26.56 -35.30 0.05
N ASP A 470 25.62 -36.15 -0.34
CA ASP A 470 24.58 -36.66 0.55
C ASP A 470 25.23 -37.39 1.74
N SER A 471 25.33 -36.67 2.85
CA SER A 471 25.69 -37.18 4.17
C SER A 471 24.48 -36.97 5.08
N GLY A 472 23.45 -37.79 4.84
CA GLY A 472 22.11 -37.62 5.37
C GLY A 472 22.03 -37.19 6.84
N ALA A 473 21.62 -35.94 7.06
CA ALA A 473 21.09 -35.50 8.34
C ALA A 473 19.75 -36.21 8.59
N PRO A 474 19.52 -36.80 9.78
CA PRO A 474 18.26 -37.47 10.06
C PRO A 474 17.11 -36.46 10.08
N VAL A 475 16.02 -36.78 9.36
CA VAL A 475 14.76 -36.03 9.46
C VAL A 475 14.28 -36.09 10.92
N PRO A 476 14.07 -34.96 11.61
CA PRO A 476 13.62 -34.97 13.00
C PRO A 476 12.25 -35.64 13.11
N GLY A 477 12.16 -36.67 13.96
CA GLY A 477 10.89 -37.29 14.30
C GLY A 477 10.02 -36.33 15.13
N ALA A 478 8.69 -36.47 14.99
CA ALA A 478 7.74 -35.71 15.80
C ALA A 478 8.04 -35.91 17.30
N GLY A 479 8.41 -34.81 17.99
CA GLY A 479 8.79 -34.80 19.40
C GLY A 479 10.21 -34.30 19.72
N GLN A 480 11.07 -34.05 18.73
CA GLN A 480 12.36 -33.36 18.97
C GLN A 480 12.24 -31.85 18.85
N ALA A 481 12.72 -31.14 19.89
CA ALA A 481 12.69 -29.68 19.99
C ALA A 481 13.74 -29.03 19.07
N ALA A 482 13.31 -28.58 17.89
CA ALA A 482 14.14 -27.90 16.90
C ALA A 482 13.84 -26.38 16.89
N LEU A 483 14.90 -25.56 16.87
CA LEU A 483 14.82 -24.14 16.54
C LEU A 483 15.67 -23.87 15.29
N GLU A 484 15.03 -23.35 14.27
CA GLU A 484 15.62 -22.83 13.05
C GLU A 484 15.67 -21.29 13.12
N ILE A 485 16.77 -20.72 12.61
CA ILE A 485 17.01 -19.28 12.56
C ILE A 485 17.45 -18.93 11.14
N ARG A 486 16.76 -17.98 10.50
CA ARG A 486 16.96 -17.56 9.10
C ARG A 486 16.85 -16.04 8.95
N ASP A 487 16.99 -15.57 7.71
CA ASP A 487 16.67 -14.21 7.27
C ASP A 487 17.36 -13.12 8.11
N ALA A 488 18.62 -13.36 8.45
CA ALA A 488 19.38 -12.50 9.34
C ALA A 488 19.76 -11.17 8.68
N THR A 489 19.27 -10.08 9.27
CA THR A 489 19.60 -8.70 8.89
C THR A 489 20.60 -8.10 9.90
N SER A 490 20.90 -6.81 9.79
CA SER A 490 21.69 -6.09 10.80
C SER A 490 20.98 -5.83 12.13
N MET A 491 19.65 -5.97 12.20
CA MET A 491 18.86 -5.70 13.41
C MET A 491 17.80 -6.77 13.74
N SER A 492 17.66 -7.82 12.93
CA SER A 492 16.63 -8.85 13.13
C SER A 492 17.04 -10.23 12.62
N VAL A 493 16.35 -11.27 13.10
CA VAL A 493 16.37 -12.63 12.56
C VAL A 493 14.96 -13.22 12.58
N ARG A 494 14.63 -14.11 11.63
CA ARG A 494 13.41 -14.92 11.69
C ARG A 494 13.68 -16.21 12.47
N LEU A 495 12.77 -16.54 13.38
CA LEU A 495 12.77 -17.74 14.23
C LEU A 495 11.63 -18.66 13.80
N ASN A 496 11.89 -19.97 13.75
CA ASN A 496 10.92 -21.01 13.41
C ASN A 496 11.20 -22.25 14.28
N TRP A 497 10.21 -22.80 15.00
CA TRP A 497 10.43 -23.94 15.89
C TRP A 497 9.30 -24.97 15.90
N SER A 498 9.64 -26.21 16.23
CA SER A 498 8.68 -27.31 16.38
C SER A 498 7.67 -27.03 17.50
N ALA A 499 6.40 -27.36 17.27
CA ALA A 499 5.39 -27.28 18.32
C ALA A 499 5.61 -28.34 19.42
N ALA A 500 5.48 -27.95 20.69
CA ALA A 500 5.45 -28.87 21.83
C ALA A 500 4.06 -29.53 21.99
N SER A 501 3.01 -28.75 21.75
CA SER A 501 1.60 -29.15 21.61
C SER A 501 0.79 -27.98 21.06
N ASP A 502 -0.45 -28.24 20.63
CA ASP A 502 -1.35 -27.22 20.03
C ASP A 502 -1.68 -26.06 20.99
N ASP A 503 -1.69 -26.34 22.29
CA ASP A 503 -1.99 -25.36 23.35
C ASP A 503 -0.73 -24.75 24.01
N ALA A 504 0.46 -25.12 23.55
CA ALA A 504 1.73 -24.75 24.17
C ALA A 504 1.95 -23.23 24.24
N LYS A 505 2.59 -22.80 25.34
CA LYS A 505 3.10 -21.44 25.51
C LYS A 505 4.62 -21.50 25.65
N TYR A 506 5.30 -20.63 24.93
CA TYR A 506 6.75 -20.54 24.89
C TYR A 506 7.22 -19.23 25.53
N GLU A 507 8.27 -19.32 26.33
CA GLU A 507 9.11 -18.21 26.75
C GLU A 507 10.29 -18.14 25.77
N VAL A 508 10.51 -16.96 25.19
CA VAL A 508 11.61 -16.71 24.24
C VAL A 508 12.65 -15.85 24.94
N SER A 509 13.89 -16.34 24.99
CA SER A 509 15.03 -15.68 25.62
C SER A 509 16.16 -15.43 24.65
N VAL A 510 16.91 -14.35 24.88
CA VAL A 510 18.13 -13.97 24.14
C VAL A 510 19.26 -13.79 25.16
N ASP A 511 20.36 -14.52 24.97
CA ASP A 511 21.51 -14.60 25.87
C ASP A 511 21.17 -15.01 27.32
N GLY A 512 20.01 -15.64 27.51
CA GLY A 512 19.46 -16.05 28.81
C GLY A 512 18.39 -15.11 29.37
N GLU A 513 18.33 -13.87 28.92
CA GLU A 513 17.31 -12.90 29.35
C GLU A 513 15.99 -13.12 28.60
N PRO A 514 14.82 -13.16 29.27
CA PRO A 514 13.54 -13.31 28.61
C PRO A 514 13.17 -12.05 27.83
N VAL A 515 12.70 -12.22 26.58
CA VAL A 515 12.29 -11.14 25.67
C VAL A 515 10.77 -11.04 25.59
N ALA A 516 10.09 -12.18 25.45
CA ALA A 516 8.62 -12.26 25.30
C ALA A 516 8.09 -13.65 25.67
N THR A 517 6.76 -13.76 25.76
CA THR A 517 6.05 -15.06 25.78
C THR A 517 5.03 -15.12 24.66
N THR A 518 4.86 -16.27 24.01
CA THR A 518 3.98 -16.43 22.84
C THR A 518 3.36 -17.84 22.75
N LYS A 519 2.27 -17.97 21.99
CA LYS A 519 1.74 -19.26 21.51
C LYS A 519 2.28 -19.66 20.13
N ALA A 520 2.82 -18.70 19.37
CA ALA A 520 3.30 -18.94 18.01
C ALA A 520 4.52 -19.88 17.99
N THR A 521 4.75 -20.51 16.84
CA THR A 521 5.94 -21.31 16.49
C THR A 521 6.88 -20.60 15.51
N ARG A 522 6.51 -19.40 15.05
CA ARG A 522 7.24 -18.57 14.10
C ARG A 522 7.24 -17.13 14.60
N ALA A 523 8.34 -16.40 14.45
CA ALA A 523 8.44 -15.01 14.87
C ALA A 523 9.58 -14.26 14.16
N LEU A 524 9.45 -12.93 14.07
CA LEU A 524 10.55 -12.02 13.78
C LEU A 524 11.08 -11.43 15.11
N LEU A 525 12.35 -11.70 15.42
CA LEU A 525 13.05 -11.09 16.55
C LEU A 525 13.75 -9.82 16.04
N ILE A 526 13.38 -8.64 16.55
CA ILE A 526 13.87 -7.32 16.13
C ILE A 526 14.62 -6.59 17.24
N GLY A 527 15.33 -5.51 16.88
CA GLY A 527 16.12 -4.70 17.82
C GLY A 527 17.40 -5.38 18.31
N LEU A 528 17.99 -6.24 17.48
CA LEU A 528 19.33 -6.81 17.70
C LEU A 528 20.43 -5.81 17.31
N LYS A 529 21.64 -6.01 17.81
CA LYS A 529 22.84 -5.29 17.36
C LYS A 529 23.39 -5.90 16.07
N PRO A 530 24.03 -5.12 15.19
CA PRO A 530 24.73 -5.63 14.02
C PRO A 530 25.98 -6.44 14.40
N ASP A 531 26.40 -7.31 13.48
CA ASP A 531 27.55 -8.22 13.57
C ASP A 531 27.73 -8.92 14.94
N THR A 532 26.61 -9.26 15.58
CA THR A 532 26.56 -9.80 16.93
C THR A 532 25.99 -11.21 16.89
N THR A 533 26.61 -12.13 17.64
CA THR A 533 26.12 -13.50 17.80
C THR A 533 25.37 -13.62 19.13
N TYR A 534 24.15 -14.13 19.04
CA TYR A 534 23.15 -14.23 20.10
C TYR A 534 22.73 -15.68 20.32
N ARG A 535 22.63 -16.09 21.58
CA ARG A 535 22.07 -17.38 21.96
C ARG A 535 20.57 -17.26 22.18
N VAL A 536 19.78 -17.76 21.25
CA VAL A 536 18.31 -17.81 21.37
C VAL A 536 17.90 -19.10 22.09
N GLU A 537 16.91 -19.00 22.98
CA GLU A 537 16.26 -20.14 23.61
C GLU A 537 14.74 -20.03 23.55
N ILE A 538 14.08 -21.15 23.28
CA ILE A 538 12.62 -21.29 23.32
C ILE A 538 12.30 -22.35 24.38
N LYS A 539 11.51 -22.00 25.40
CA LYS A 539 11.22 -22.89 26.54
C LYS A 539 9.72 -22.96 26.84
N SER A 540 9.16 -24.16 26.99
CA SER A 540 7.81 -24.35 27.57
C SER A 540 7.91 -25.09 28.91
N LYS A 541 7.92 -24.31 29.99
CA LYS A 541 8.12 -24.79 31.38
C LYS A 541 7.08 -25.82 31.84
N THR A 542 5.92 -25.88 31.19
CA THR A 542 4.82 -26.82 31.49
C THR A 542 4.88 -28.12 30.69
N LEU A 543 5.74 -28.21 29.66
CA LEU A 543 5.80 -29.33 28.71
C LEU A 543 7.21 -29.92 28.55
N ASP A 544 8.16 -29.50 29.39
CA ASP A 544 9.59 -29.85 29.34
C ASP A 544 10.26 -29.60 27.97
N TYR A 545 9.69 -28.67 27.17
CA TYR A 545 10.21 -28.31 25.87
C TYR A 545 11.34 -27.28 26.00
N HIS A 546 12.49 -27.56 25.38
CA HIS A 546 13.59 -26.62 25.26
C HIS A 546 14.28 -26.77 23.90
N ALA A 547 14.21 -25.72 23.08
CA ALA A 547 15.02 -25.56 21.88
C ALA A 547 16.00 -24.39 22.04
N THR A 548 17.15 -24.45 21.37
CA THR A 548 18.15 -23.38 21.39
C THR A 548 18.90 -23.30 20.06
N GLY A 549 19.36 -22.11 19.69
CA GLY A 549 20.01 -21.83 18.42
C GLY A 549 20.89 -20.59 18.50
N SER A 550 21.81 -20.47 17.54
CA SER A 550 22.75 -19.35 17.45
C SER A 550 22.34 -18.41 16.32
N ALA A 551 21.86 -17.22 16.66
CA ALA A 551 21.56 -16.17 15.70
C ALA A 551 22.80 -15.30 15.51
N ARG A 552 23.24 -15.03 14.28
CA ARG A 552 24.23 -13.98 13.98
C ARG A 552 23.63 -12.96 13.03
N THR A 553 23.61 -11.70 13.45
CA THR A 553 23.19 -10.57 12.61
C THR A 553 24.27 -10.19 11.59
N ALA A 554 23.85 -9.57 10.49
CA ALA A 554 24.76 -8.97 9.53
C ALA A 554 25.41 -7.68 10.07
N PRO A 555 26.55 -7.23 9.51
CA PRO A 555 27.06 -5.88 9.77
C PRO A 555 26.06 -4.79 9.34
N ALA A 556 26.01 -3.68 10.07
CA ALA A 556 25.18 -2.53 9.69
C ALA A 556 25.76 -1.82 8.47
N ALA A 557 24.94 -1.68 7.42
CA ALA A 557 25.31 -0.97 6.21
C ALA A 557 25.48 0.54 6.49
N ARG A 558 26.56 1.13 5.97
CA ARG A 558 26.91 2.56 6.10
C ARG A 558 26.66 3.30 4.77
N PRO A 559 26.25 4.57 4.80
CA PRO A 559 25.93 5.30 3.59
C PRO A 559 27.21 5.62 2.82
N VAL A 560 27.18 5.36 1.51
CA VAL A 560 28.25 5.78 0.60
C VAL A 560 27.91 7.18 0.09
N GLN A 561 28.83 8.12 0.26
CA GLN A 561 28.64 9.52 -0.17
C GLN A 561 28.29 9.58 -1.67
N ASN A 562 27.40 10.51 -2.05
CA ASN A 562 26.89 10.70 -3.41
C ASN A 562 26.20 9.47 -4.03
N SER A 563 25.96 8.38 -3.29
CA SER A 563 25.18 7.22 -3.72
C SER A 563 23.75 7.30 -3.18
N TRP A 564 22.81 6.65 -3.88
CA TRP A 564 21.44 6.47 -3.37
C TRP A 564 21.39 5.26 -2.41
N PHE A 565 20.66 5.42 -1.32
CA PHE A 565 20.42 4.36 -0.34
C PHE A 565 19.04 4.53 0.32
N VAL A 566 18.46 3.42 0.77
CA VAL A 566 17.32 3.42 1.71
C VAL A 566 17.85 3.61 3.13
N LEU A 567 17.33 4.61 3.84
CA LEU A 567 17.66 4.87 5.24
C LEU A 567 16.73 4.03 6.14
N THR A 568 17.24 2.89 6.60
CA THR A 568 16.47 1.85 7.31
C THR A 568 16.70 1.93 8.81
N ASN A 569 15.62 1.96 9.59
CA ASN A 569 15.65 2.14 11.04
C ASN A 569 16.14 0.89 11.78
N SER A 570 17.10 1.07 12.71
CA SER A 570 17.77 -0.03 13.42
C SER A 570 16.92 -0.71 14.50
N LEU A 571 15.70 -0.23 14.79
CA LEU A 571 14.73 -0.99 15.59
C LEU A 571 13.84 -1.85 14.69
N THR A 572 13.17 -1.21 13.73
CA THR A 572 11.98 -1.75 13.07
C THR A 572 12.26 -2.43 11.72
N GLY A 573 13.37 -2.09 11.06
CA GLY A 573 13.59 -2.42 9.65
C GLY A 573 12.71 -1.61 8.66
N GLY A 574 11.90 -0.66 9.14
CA GLY A 574 11.17 0.28 8.30
C GLY A 574 12.07 1.38 7.75
N ALA A 575 11.66 2.00 6.64
CA ALA A 575 12.42 3.04 5.96
C ALA A 575 11.98 4.46 6.37
N ALA A 576 12.90 5.42 6.29
CA ALA A 576 12.56 6.84 6.26
C ALA A 576 11.88 7.17 4.92
N ASP A 577 10.57 7.39 4.95
CA ASP A 577 9.70 7.60 3.79
C ASP A 577 9.27 9.07 3.70
N LEU A 578 9.53 9.73 2.58
CA LEU A 578 8.99 11.06 2.30
C LEU A 578 7.51 10.92 1.92
N TYR A 579 6.61 11.31 2.83
CA TYR A 579 5.21 10.90 2.82
C TYR A 579 4.55 10.94 1.43
N ALA A 580 4.30 9.74 0.89
CA ALA A 580 3.64 9.53 -0.38
C ALA A 580 4.30 10.28 -1.57
N ALA A 581 5.64 10.35 -1.59
CA ALA A 581 6.47 10.90 -2.66
C ALA A 581 6.19 12.37 -3.06
N ARG A 582 5.45 13.14 -2.24
CA ARG A 582 5.07 14.52 -2.56
C ARG A 582 6.31 15.42 -2.67
N ALA A 583 6.29 16.42 -3.55
CA ALA A 583 7.41 17.37 -3.75
C ALA A 583 7.22 18.76 -3.10
N ALA A 584 6.16 18.93 -2.29
CA ALA A 584 5.85 20.19 -1.61
C ALA A 584 6.74 20.38 -0.35
N ASP A 585 7.22 21.60 -0.13
CA ASP A 585 7.93 21.97 1.10
C ASP A 585 7.01 21.77 2.31
N GLY A 586 7.55 21.29 3.43
CA GLY A 586 6.74 20.89 4.58
C GLY A 586 6.10 19.50 4.48
N THR A 587 6.30 18.74 3.39
CA THR A 587 5.92 17.31 3.34
C THR A 587 6.71 16.54 4.41
N PRO A 588 6.06 15.83 5.35
CA PRO A 588 6.75 15.10 6.41
C PRO A 588 7.60 13.93 5.92
N ALA A 589 8.70 13.68 6.61
CA ALA A 589 9.38 12.39 6.61
C ALA A 589 8.78 11.50 7.70
N THR A 590 8.46 10.24 7.37
CA THR A 590 7.78 9.30 8.26
C THR A 590 8.48 7.94 8.26
N LEU A 591 8.04 7.03 9.14
CA LEU A 591 8.42 5.62 9.09
C LEU A 591 7.44 4.83 8.20
N GLY A 592 7.93 4.35 7.05
CA GLY A 592 7.20 3.47 6.14
C GLY A 592 7.68 2.01 6.21
N PRO A 593 6.85 1.03 5.79
CA PRO A 593 7.35 -0.29 5.43
C PRO A 593 8.38 -0.16 4.29
N ALA A 594 9.51 -0.85 4.38
CA ALA A 594 10.55 -0.74 3.35
C ALA A 594 10.08 -1.36 2.02
N ASP A 595 9.77 -0.51 1.03
CA ASP A 595 9.40 -0.90 -0.35
C ASP A 595 10.46 -0.51 -1.39
N GLY A 596 11.45 0.31 -0.99
CA GLY A 596 12.55 0.72 -1.84
C GLY A 596 12.18 1.72 -2.93
N GLY A 597 10.98 2.30 -2.90
CA GLY A 597 10.55 3.35 -3.82
C GLY A 597 11.37 4.65 -3.69
N ASN A 598 11.28 5.53 -4.70
CA ASN A 598 12.04 6.79 -4.74
C ASN A 598 11.82 7.69 -3.52
N GLN A 599 10.68 7.54 -2.82
CA GLN A 599 10.37 8.30 -1.61
C GLN A 599 11.13 7.82 -0.36
N GLN A 600 11.70 6.61 -0.40
CA GLN A 600 12.52 6.02 0.65
C GLN A 600 14.03 6.12 0.38
N GLN A 601 14.40 6.61 -0.82
CA GLN A 601 15.78 6.69 -1.26
C GLN A 601 16.34 8.09 -1.06
N TRP A 602 17.51 8.13 -0.43
CA TRP A 602 18.20 9.35 -0.03
C TRP A 602 19.65 9.33 -0.51
N GLN A 603 20.24 10.52 -0.66
CA GLN A 603 21.64 10.71 -1.02
C GLN A 603 22.28 11.67 0.00
N LEU A 604 23.48 11.34 0.48
CA LEU A 604 24.30 12.29 1.24
C LEU A 604 25.17 13.09 0.28
N VAL A 605 24.95 14.40 0.27
CA VAL A 605 25.76 15.39 -0.44
C VAL A 605 26.48 16.24 0.63
N PRO A 606 27.78 16.56 0.49
CA PRO A 606 28.47 17.43 1.44
C PRO A 606 27.78 18.79 1.59
N ALA A 607 27.66 19.25 2.82
CA ALA A 607 27.27 20.63 3.12
C ALA A 607 28.45 21.60 2.87
N ALA A 608 28.22 22.89 3.06
CA ALA A 608 29.29 23.90 2.98
C ALA A 608 30.29 23.80 4.14
N ASP A 609 29.86 23.23 5.27
CA ASP A 609 30.68 23.02 6.48
C ASP A 609 31.44 21.70 6.42
N SER A 610 32.69 21.72 6.91
CA SER A 610 33.62 20.58 6.82
C SER A 610 33.20 19.40 7.70
N GLY A 611 32.84 18.28 7.07
CA GLY A 611 32.44 17.03 7.75
C GLY A 611 30.92 16.80 7.86
N SER A 612 30.13 17.75 7.36
CA SER A 612 28.67 17.75 7.43
C SER A 612 28.03 17.43 6.08
N TYR A 613 26.80 16.95 6.11
CA TYR A 613 26.07 16.48 4.93
C TYR A 613 24.64 17.00 4.92
N THR A 614 24.10 17.18 3.71
CA THR A 614 22.67 17.36 3.48
C THR A 614 22.10 16.06 2.92
N LEU A 615 20.95 15.64 3.46
CA LEU A 615 20.24 14.43 3.03
C LEU A 615 19.17 14.79 1.98
N VAL A 616 19.45 14.46 0.71
CA VAL A 616 18.61 14.77 -0.46
C VAL A 616 17.66 13.61 -0.75
N SER A 617 16.39 13.88 -1.00
CA SER A 617 15.38 12.88 -1.41
C SER A 617 15.43 12.61 -2.91
N ARG A 618 15.37 11.33 -3.33
CA ARG A 618 15.30 10.94 -4.75
C ARG A 618 13.97 11.29 -5.40
N ALA A 619 12.88 11.37 -4.63
CA ALA A 619 11.54 11.68 -5.15
C ALA A 619 11.37 13.15 -5.56
N SER A 620 12.13 14.08 -4.97
CA SER A 620 11.91 15.53 -5.12
C SER A 620 13.16 16.36 -5.40
N GLY A 621 14.36 15.84 -5.14
CA GLY A 621 15.61 16.63 -5.15
C GLY A 621 15.71 17.64 -4.00
N LYS A 622 14.76 17.63 -3.05
CA LYS A 622 14.72 18.48 -1.86
C LYS A 622 15.31 17.77 -0.65
N CYS A 623 15.54 18.51 0.42
CA CYS A 623 16.39 18.06 1.51
C CYS A 623 15.67 17.96 2.85
N LEU A 624 16.04 16.95 3.64
CA LEU A 624 15.49 16.73 4.98
C LEU A 624 15.92 17.86 5.94
N MET A 625 14.95 18.47 6.61
CA MET A 625 15.15 19.56 7.57
C MET A 625 14.07 19.55 8.66
N PRO A 626 14.32 20.18 9.83
CA PRO A 626 13.28 20.44 10.83
C PRO A 626 12.17 21.35 10.29
N LEU A 627 10.92 21.09 10.67
CA LEU A 627 9.80 22.00 10.38
C LEU A 627 10.08 23.39 10.99
N GLY A 628 10.14 24.41 10.12
CA GLY A 628 10.52 25.78 10.51
C GLY A 628 12.04 26.05 10.56
N GLY A 629 12.89 25.08 10.18
CA GLY A 629 14.34 25.23 10.01
C GLY A 629 15.18 25.37 11.29
N ALA A 630 14.55 25.44 12.47
CA ALA A 630 15.24 25.49 13.75
C ALA A 630 15.40 24.08 14.34
N PRO A 631 16.63 23.59 14.63
CA PRO A 631 16.83 22.29 15.23
C PRO A 631 16.50 22.33 16.74
N VAL A 632 15.23 22.13 17.07
CA VAL A 632 14.73 22.03 18.45
C VAL A 632 14.19 20.64 18.74
N ALA A 633 14.28 20.20 19.99
CA ALA A 633 13.76 18.90 20.40
C ALA A 633 12.25 18.82 20.16
N GLY A 634 11.76 17.69 19.66
CA GLY A 634 10.37 17.47 19.27
C GLY A 634 9.98 18.10 17.93
N ALA A 635 10.90 18.74 17.19
CA ALA A 635 10.61 19.24 15.85
C ALA A 635 10.40 18.06 14.87
N PRO A 636 9.23 17.93 14.22
CA PRO A 636 9.07 16.96 13.13
C PRO A 636 9.93 17.35 11.94
N LEU A 637 10.37 16.35 11.19
CA LEU A 637 11.19 16.51 10.00
C LEU A 637 10.32 16.51 8.75
N VAL A 638 10.68 17.39 7.82
CA VAL A 638 10.03 17.63 6.54
C VAL A 638 11.09 17.77 5.45
N GLN A 639 10.67 17.77 4.19
CA GLN A 639 11.53 18.32 3.13
C GLN A 639 11.41 19.84 3.00
N GLY A 640 12.48 20.48 2.54
CA GLY A 640 12.45 21.85 2.05
C GLY A 640 13.63 22.16 1.12
N ASP A 641 13.82 23.44 0.81
CA ASP A 641 14.98 23.90 0.03
C ASP A 641 16.29 23.60 0.79
N CYS A 642 17.25 23.01 0.09
CA CYS A 642 18.51 22.53 0.66
C CYS A 642 19.41 23.63 1.24
N GLN A 643 19.21 24.89 0.85
CA GLN A 643 19.91 26.06 1.42
C GLN A 643 19.20 26.65 2.66
N SER A 644 18.09 26.05 3.10
CA SER A 644 17.40 26.46 4.33
C SER A 644 18.24 26.18 5.59
N PRO A 645 18.05 26.93 6.69
CA PRO A 645 18.58 26.55 8.00
C PRO A 645 18.12 25.14 8.41
N GLY A 646 19.00 24.38 9.04
CA GLY A 646 18.69 23.05 9.58
C GLY A 646 18.80 21.89 8.58
N THR A 647 19.29 22.10 7.35
CA THR A 647 19.52 21.05 6.34
C THR A 647 20.87 20.31 6.49
N SER A 648 21.68 20.67 7.49
CA SER A 648 23.03 20.15 7.71
C SER A 648 23.07 19.13 8.86
N TRP A 649 23.65 17.97 8.58
CA TRP A 649 23.63 16.76 9.40
C TRP A 649 25.03 16.16 9.54
N ARG A 650 25.40 15.79 10.76
CA ARG A 650 26.59 14.98 11.04
C ARG A 650 26.20 13.53 11.19
N LEU A 651 27.02 12.63 10.66
CA LEU A 651 26.90 11.19 10.96
C LEU A 651 27.73 10.87 12.20
N GLN A 652 27.17 10.13 13.15
CA GLN A 652 27.89 9.59 14.30
C GLN A 652 27.60 8.09 14.43
N ALA A 653 28.64 7.28 14.66
CA ALA A 653 28.45 5.84 14.84
C ALA A 653 27.69 5.54 16.15
N SER A 654 26.77 4.56 16.11
CA SER A 654 26.01 4.10 17.27
C SER A 654 26.20 2.59 17.50
N ALA A 655 25.70 2.08 18.62
CA ALA A 655 25.72 0.65 18.93
C ALA A 655 24.83 -0.22 18.00
N PHE A 656 24.05 0.41 17.11
CA PHE A 656 23.08 -0.25 16.23
C PHE A 656 23.21 0.18 14.75
N GLY A 657 24.22 0.99 14.41
CA GLY A 657 24.38 1.60 13.08
C GLY A 657 25.00 2.98 13.18
N PHE A 658 24.26 4.01 12.78
CA PHE A 658 24.64 5.42 12.94
C PHE A 658 23.44 6.31 13.28
N THR A 659 23.69 7.43 13.93
CA THR A 659 22.74 8.53 14.13
C THR A 659 23.00 9.63 13.10
N LEU A 660 21.93 10.28 12.61
CA LEU A 660 22.02 11.59 11.95
C LEU A 660 21.79 12.64 13.02
N ARG A 661 22.75 13.54 13.24
CA ARG A 661 22.71 14.53 14.32
C ARG A 661 22.77 15.96 13.78
N SER A 662 22.06 16.89 14.42
CA SER A 662 22.09 18.31 14.06
C SER A 662 23.43 18.96 14.41
N GLU A 663 23.79 20.04 13.71
CA GLU A 663 24.98 20.85 14.06
C GLU A 663 24.85 21.52 15.42
N THR A 664 23.65 22.04 15.71
CA THR A 664 23.33 22.77 16.94
C THR A 664 22.25 22.04 17.73
N GLY A 665 22.29 22.15 19.06
CA GLY A 665 21.39 21.45 19.97
C GLY A 665 21.77 20.00 20.31
N ASP A 666 22.69 19.38 19.55
CA ASP A 666 23.15 17.99 19.72
C ASP A 666 22.01 16.93 19.67
N LEU A 667 21.00 17.20 18.84
CA LEU A 667 19.81 16.36 18.67
C LEU A 667 20.05 15.31 17.58
N THR A 668 19.35 14.17 17.67
CA THR A 668 19.39 13.08 16.69
C THR A 668 18.04 12.93 15.96
N VAL A 669 18.08 12.41 14.73
CA VAL A 669 16.89 11.98 13.98
C VAL A 669 16.38 10.65 14.53
N GLY A 670 15.19 10.66 15.14
CA GLY A 670 14.51 9.46 15.65
C GLY A 670 13.11 9.29 15.07
N VAL A 671 12.54 8.09 15.26
CA VAL A 671 11.12 7.81 14.98
C VAL A 671 10.29 8.33 16.16
N GLY A 672 9.60 9.46 15.97
CA GLY A 672 9.01 10.19 17.09
C GLY A 672 7.67 9.65 17.63
N GLY A 673 7.18 10.30 18.68
CA GLY A 673 5.81 10.10 19.21
C GLY A 673 4.69 10.71 18.36
N GLN A 674 5.04 11.57 17.40
CA GLN A 674 4.09 12.25 16.51
C GLN A 674 3.70 11.34 15.32
N ARG A 675 2.50 11.53 14.76
CA ARG A 675 2.04 10.81 13.56
C ARG A 675 1.51 11.73 12.47
N PHE A 676 1.56 11.27 11.24
CA PHE A 676 0.96 11.90 10.06
C PHE A 676 0.26 10.82 9.23
N GLY A 677 -1.08 10.84 9.21
CA GLY A 677 -1.86 9.62 9.03
C GLY A 677 -1.47 8.59 10.12
N TRP A 678 -1.27 7.34 9.73
CA TRP A 678 -0.85 6.27 10.66
C TRP A 678 0.65 6.23 10.96
N HIS A 679 1.47 6.76 10.05
CA HIS A 679 2.92 6.66 10.13
C HIS A 679 3.47 7.56 11.23
N ARG A 680 4.41 7.05 12.03
CA ARG A 680 5.20 7.90 12.93
C ARG A 680 6.02 8.88 12.10
N VAL A 681 6.03 10.14 12.51
CA VAL A 681 6.83 11.21 11.90
C VAL A 681 8.25 11.12 12.45
N LEU A 682 9.25 11.30 11.59
CA LEU A 682 10.63 11.39 12.05
C LEU A 682 10.84 12.75 12.72
N ALA A 683 11.50 12.78 13.87
CA ALA A 683 11.63 13.98 14.69
C ALA A 683 13.08 14.18 15.17
N LEU A 684 13.40 15.42 15.55
CA LEU A 684 14.60 15.72 16.33
C LEU A 684 14.38 15.40 17.81
N GLU A 685 15.30 14.66 18.39
CA GLU A 685 15.20 14.17 19.76
C GLU A 685 16.53 14.30 20.51
N PRO A 686 16.52 14.44 21.84
CA PRO A 686 17.70 14.16 22.65
C PRO A 686 18.19 12.74 22.39
N ASP A 687 19.50 12.55 22.22
CA ASP A 687 20.08 11.22 22.04
C ASP A 687 19.96 10.41 23.35
N THR A 688 19.24 9.29 23.27
CA THR A 688 19.04 8.33 24.36
C THR A 688 19.81 7.02 24.15
N GLY A 689 20.54 6.89 23.04
CA GLY A 689 21.20 5.65 22.62
C GLY A 689 20.24 4.52 22.20
N GLN A 690 18.95 4.81 22.05
CA GLN A 690 17.93 3.83 21.66
C GLN A 690 17.97 3.48 20.16
N ARG A 691 17.39 2.34 19.79
CA ARG A 691 17.49 1.77 18.45
C ARG A 691 16.69 2.56 17.42
N HIS A 692 15.53 3.09 17.80
CA HIS A 692 14.69 3.90 16.91
C HIS A 692 15.33 5.24 16.51
N GLN A 693 16.38 5.67 17.22
CA GLN A 693 17.20 6.84 16.90
C GLN A 693 18.41 6.49 16.03
N SER A 694 18.67 5.20 15.81
CA SER A 694 19.76 4.68 14.99
C SER A 694 19.25 4.17 13.64
N TRP A 695 20.13 4.25 12.65
CA TRP A 695 19.83 3.94 11.26
C TRP A 695 20.94 3.10 10.62
N THR A 696 20.57 2.43 9.53
CA THR A 696 21.45 1.77 8.58
C THR A 696 21.13 2.27 7.17
N ALA A 697 22.08 2.22 6.25
CA ALA A 697 21.92 2.75 4.90
C ALA A 697 22.14 1.64 3.87
N VAL A 698 21.06 1.07 3.35
CA VAL A 698 21.07 -0.05 2.40
C VAL A 698 21.14 0.53 0.97
N PRO A 699 22.15 0.19 0.14
CA PRO A 699 22.26 0.70 -1.23
C PRO A 699 21.01 0.41 -2.10
N SER A 700 20.68 1.33 -3.01
CA SER A 700 19.44 1.30 -3.82
C SER A 700 19.61 1.66 -5.30
#